data_AF-A0A074RHP0-F1
#
_entry.id   AF-A0A074RHP0-F1
#
_cell.length_a   1.000
_cell.length_b   1.000
_cell.length_c   1.000
_cell.angle_alpha   90.00
_cell.angle_beta   90.00
_cell.angle_gamma   90.00
#
_symmetry.space_group_name_H-M   'P 1'
#
loop_
_entity.id
_entity.type
_entity.pdbx_description
1 polymer ?
#
loop_
_entity_poly.entity_id
_entity_poly.type
_entity_poly.pdbx_seq_one_letter_code
_entity_poly.pdbx_strand_id
1 'polypeptide(L)'
;DRRERLQKKFEETSSRVSARAGRGINPQLSQSAVGMWPDAVSPVSDQFNHFWVHGTTATANKDIEKTTRLNPTFCYSAHGEAFNINKTAFPVGYHFAPAFTPLVFDPAGPITDSAMVKAKQQFKAGCLAFQASRKANSIIFRYFVGDAVMFCRALALYNKTKKPQTGEFKSHWRATPIDLTEHTTSSPPAPDSFDVIECSTLAMKLGLFNLLLVGQPLLKKSPASQSVLYTEMLLHREISTQIFWKRLWSNVPAVGLLLGLVPRSYLSLFSSTSNAHMYTKAEEFPLFTERIPWVNPTSGDKHTNSESSNSPIFFESDDLARLLFDVYYEMVSYDTTSPERAQRLSPAELQATSDPRFTRETFAMFVAHVKARTRPIDTTWSKVMDFLDGLIAYHGNENSLLNHFYDLKHQLRLHGVLPLEETGQFRDRVRSTRLFSEWPSIPRLLCIVLIVPSAKMDPLRERWSLEPSPRLVCEYGVDYEVLDLTHSSIHATWGKCVLVDGSDNGYVIEEDPEGFQGKSDLVVSFWTDTEMVIPPGMRVWLRLRDTPHTIAHFKDILGPKLQLFEARIPDRDHVLLLRERPMGLSQTQKANRYTISPPISLLGDEYQVKGEFKDPKDTIHSIIAHVKINSQSEKEQLSQVKKAVVSQIGPCSLELTFGTSKRVLRFPYPISQTNIRVNVRKRAYRIDVTASISNPIETGGYP
;
A
#
# COMPACT_ATOMS: atom_id res chain seq x y z
N ASP A 1 36.74 0.96 -21.33
CA ASP A 1 36.24 0.24 -20.14
C ASP A 1 34.81 0.60 -19.70
N ARG A 2 34.53 1.72 -18.98
CA ARG A 2 33.16 2.04 -18.48
C ARG A 2 32.05 2.06 -19.54
N ARG A 3 32.29 2.74 -20.67
CA ARG A 3 31.32 2.85 -21.79
C ARG A 3 31.06 1.49 -22.44
N GLU A 4 32.10 0.70 -22.67
CA GLU A 4 32.00 -0.64 -23.24
C GLU A 4 31.20 -1.58 -22.33
N ARG A 5 31.41 -1.51 -21.00
CA ARG A 5 30.62 -2.27 -20.03
C ARG A 5 29.13 -1.95 -20.11
N LEU A 6 28.76 -0.67 -20.17
CA LEU A 6 27.34 -0.26 -20.29
C LEU A 6 26.76 -0.63 -21.65
N GLN A 7 27.55 -0.49 -22.71
CA GLN A 7 27.17 -0.89 -24.08
C GLN A 7 26.91 -2.40 -24.16
N LYS A 8 27.76 -3.23 -23.56
CA LYS A 8 27.56 -4.68 -23.48
C LYS A 8 26.26 -5.04 -22.75
N LYS A 9 25.98 -4.41 -21.60
CA LYS A 9 24.71 -4.62 -20.86
C LYS A 9 23.48 -4.20 -21.68
N PHE A 10 23.59 -3.12 -22.45
CA PHE A 10 22.55 -2.70 -23.39
C PHE A 10 22.33 -3.76 -24.47
N GLU A 11 23.39 -4.22 -25.13
CA GLU A 11 23.34 -5.24 -26.17
C GLU A 11 22.71 -6.54 -25.65
N GLU A 12 23.14 -7.03 -24.48
CA GLU A 12 22.56 -8.22 -23.83
C GLU A 12 21.05 -8.05 -23.56
N THR A 13 20.66 -6.88 -23.04
CA THR A 13 19.25 -6.58 -22.75
C THR A 13 18.43 -6.49 -24.04
N SER A 14 18.95 -5.77 -25.04
CA SER A 14 18.34 -5.58 -26.35
C SER A 14 18.15 -6.90 -27.08
N SER A 15 19.19 -7.74 -27.16
CA SER A 15 19.09 -9.08 -27.75
C SER A 15 18.01 -9.93 -27.08
N ARG A 16 17.92 -9.89 -25.74
CA ARG A 16 16.89 -10.63 -25.00
C ARG A 16 15.48 -10.11 -25.27
N VAL A 17 15.28 -8.79 -25.35
CA VAL A 17 13.97 -8.20 -25.62
C VAL A 17 13.56 -8.44 -27.07
N SER A 18 14.44 -8.18 -28.04
CA SER A 18 14.21 -8.41 -29.46
C SER A 18 13.95 -9.89 -29.77
N ALA A 19 14.69 -10.82 -29.17
CA ALA A 19 14.44 -12.26 -29.35
C ALA A 19 13.09 -12.71 -28.77
N ARG A 20 12.53 -12.01 -27.78
CA ARG A 20 11.17 -12.28 -27.28
C ARG A 20 10.11 -11.65 -28.16
N ALA A 21 10.37 -10.45 -28.67
CA ALA A 21 9.44 -9.68 -29.47
C ALA A 21 9.37 -10.16 -30.94
N GLY A 22 10.43 -10.78 -31.45
CA GLY A 22 10.41 -11.50 -32.74
C GLY A 22 9.64 -12.82 -32.73
N ARG A 23 9.15 -13.29 -31.57
CA ARG A 23 8.36 -14.54 -31.45
C ARG A 23 6.85 -14.35 -31.67
N GLY A 24 6.39 -13.11 -31.88
CA GLY A 24 4.98 -12.83 -32.13
C GLY A 24 4.61 -11.38 -31.88
N ILE A 25 3.35 -11.04 -32.17
CA ILE A 25 2.81 -9.70 -31.98
C ILE A 25 2.53 -9.47 -30.48
N ASN A 26 2.95 -8.31 -29.95
CA ASN A 26 2.59 -7.89 -28.59
C ASN A 26 1.42 -6.89 -28.62
N PRO A 27 0.18 -7.33 -28.39
CA PRO A 27 -0.99 -6.49 -28.56
C PRO A 27 -1.09 -5.36 -27.54
N GLN A 28 -0.41 -5.46 -26.40
CA GLN A 28 -0.40 -4.44 -25.35
C GLN A 28 0.30 -3.14 -25.77
N LEU A 29 1.21 -3.18 -26.75
CA LEU A 29 1.96 -2.01 -27.19
C LEU A 29 1.08 -0.97 -27.89
N SER A 30 -0.04 -1.41 -28.47
CA SER A 30 -0.96 -0.58 -29.26
C SER A 30 -2.24 -0.21 -28.50
N GLN A 31 -2.29 -0.40 -27.17
CA GLN A 31 -3.48 -0.08 -26.36
C GLN A 31 -3.92 1.39 -26.52
N SER A 32 -2.97 2.31 -26.68
CA SER A 32 -3.27 3.74 -26.86
C SER A 32 -3.84 4.07 -28.25
N ALA A 33 -3.98 3.09 -29.16
CA ALA A 33 -4.70 3.22 -30.42
C ALA A 33 -6.23 3.00 -30.26
N VAL A 34 -6.68 2.47 -29.12
CA VAL A 34 -8.09 2.30 -28.75
C VAL A 34 -8.89 1.60 -29.87
N GLY A 35 -9.88 2.26 -30.48
CA GLY A 35 -10.70 1.69 -31.55
C GLY A 35 -9.93 1.37 -32.84
N MET A 36 -8.77 2.01 -33.03
CA MET A 36 -7.88 1.79 -34.18
C MET A 36 -6.82 0.71 -33.90
N TRP A 37 -6.97 -0.05 -32.82
CA TRP A 37 -6.03 -1.12 -32.47
C TRP A 37 -5.75 -2.14 -33.59
N PRO A 38 -6.75 -2.61 -34.38
CA PRO A 38 -6.50 -3.58 -35.44
C PRO A 38 -5.47 -3.11 -36.47
N ASP A 39 -5.53 -1.82 -36.83
CA ASP A 39 -4.61 -1.21 -37.78
C ASP A 39 -3.24 -0.88 -37.14
N ALA A 40 -3.23 -0.65 -35.83
CA ALA A 40 -2.04 -0.26 -35.09
C ALA A 40 -1.17 -1.44 -34.63
N VAL A 41 -1.72 -2.64 -34.51
CA VAL A 41 -1.04 -3.74 -33.79
C VAL A 41 0.27 -4.19 -34.47
N SER A 42 0.24 -4.42 -35.78
CA SER A 42 1.43 -4.80 -36.55
C SER A 42 2.46 -3.67 -36.64
N PRO A 43 2.12 -2.46 -37.12
CA PRO A 43 3.13 -1.41 -37.33
C PRO A 43 3.79 -0.93 -36.03
N VAL A 44 3.06 -0.92 -34.91
CA VAL A 44 3.66 -0.56 -33.61
C VAL A 44 4.55 -1.69 -33.09
N SER A 45 4.18 -2.95 -33.31
CA SER A 45 5.04 -4.10 -32.94
C SER A 45 6.35 -4.08 -33.74
N ASP A 46 6.30 -3.74 -35.03
CA ASP A 46 7.49 -3.59 -35.86
C ASP A 46 8.39 -2.44 -35.37
N GLN A 47 7.79 -1.31 -35.00
CA GLN A 47 8.53 -0.18 -34.41
C GLN A 47 9.14 -0.52 -33.05
N PHE A 48 8.47 -1.35 -32.24
CA PHE A 48 9.01 -1.83 -30.99
C PHE A 48 10.22 -2.74 -31.22
N ASN A 49 10.11 -3.70 -32.15
CA ASN A 49 11.22 -4.55 -32.55
C ASN A 49 12.40 -3.72 -33.04
N HIS A 50 12.14 -2.76 -33.93
CA HIS A 50 13.13 -1.81 -34.44
C HIS A 50 13.85 -1.05 -33.31
N PHE A 51 13.09 -0.53 -32.34
CA PHE A 51 13.64 0.19 -31.20
C PHE A 51 14.61 -0.65 -30.39
N TRP A 52 14.29 -1.93 -30.12
CA TRP A 52 15.17 -2.81 -29.35
C TRP A 52 16.33 -3.37 -30.16
N VAL A 53 16.20 -3.52 -31.48
CA VAL A 53 17.31 -3.92 -32.36
C VAL A 53 18.33 -2.80 -32.52
N HIS A 54 17.87 -1.56 -32.74
CA HIS A 54 18.75 -0.44 -33.08
C HIS A 54 19.01 0.54 -31.92
N GLY A 55 18.28 0.42 -30.81
CA GLY A 55 18.37 1.36 -29.67
C GLY A 55 17.78 2.75 -29.95
N THR A 56 17.04 2.92 -31.06
CA THR A 56 16.54 4.23 -31.52
C THR A 56 15.18 4.12 -32.20
N THR A 57 14.43 5.22 -32.21
CA THR A 57 13.17 5.35 -32.96
C THR A 57 13.37 6.00 -34.34
N ALA A 58 14.62 6.20 -34.77
CA ALA A 58 14.96 6.66 -36.11
C ALA A 58 14.86 5.49 -37.10
N THR A 59 14.21 5.71 -38.24
CA THR A 59 13.99 4.67 -39.26
C THR A 59 14.91 4.81 -40.48
N ALA A 60 15.45 6.00 -40.73
CA ALA A 60 16.39 6.22 -41.84
C ALA A 60 17.81 5.76 -41.46
N ASN A 61 18.45 4.95 -42.31
CA ASN A 61 19.81 4.42 -42.06
C ASN A 61 20.82 5.51 -41.67
N LYS A 62 20.81 6.64 -42.38
CA LYS A 62 21.67 7.79 -42.09
C LYS A 62 21.50 8.35 -40.67
N ASP A 63 20.29 8.28 -40.12
CA ASP A 63 20.01 8.76 -38.76
C ASP A 63 20.32 7.69 -37.71
N ILE A 64 20.13 6.41 -38.03
CA ILE A 64 20.54 5.28 -37.19
C ILE A 64 22.07 5.26 -37.01
N GLU A 65 22.83 5.44 -38.09
CA GLU A 65 24.30 5.50 -38.05
C GLU A 65 24.81 6.67 -37.19
N LYS A 66 24.05 7.76 -37.11
CA LYS A 66 24.38 8.91 -36.25
C LYS A 66 24.06 8.67 -34.78
N THR A 67 23.18 7.72 -34.44
CA THR A 67 22.81 7.41 -33.05
C THR A 67 23.85 6.52 -32.37
N THR A 68 25.03 7.08 -32.11
CA THR A 68 26.19 6.39 -31.52
C THR A 68 26.31 6.50 -30.00
N ARG A 69 25.38 7.23 -29.36
CA ARG A 69 25.41 7.53 -27.92
C ARG A 69 24.24 6.86 -27.22
N LEU A 70 24.54 6.13 -26.15
CA LEU A 70 23.53 5.63 -25.22
C LEU A 70 22.80 6.80 -24.56
N ASN A 71 21.50 6.63 -24.33
CA ASN A 71 20.73 7.58 -23.55
C ASN A 71 21.24 7.57 -22.09
N PRO A 72 21.78 8.68 -21.56
CA PRO A 72 22.34 8.70 -20.22
C PRO A 72 21.30 8.40 -19.13
N THR A 73 20.00 8.61 -19.39
CA THR A 73 18.94 8.29 -18.40
C THR A 73 18.75 6.78 -18.21
N PHE A 74 19.31 5.94 -19.08
CA PHE A 74 19.22 4.48 -19.00
C PHE A 74 20.37 3.84 -18.20
N CYS A 75 21.39 4.62 -17.84
CA CYS A 75 22.63 4.12 -17.26
C CYS A 75 22.68 4.20 -15.73
N TYR A 76 21.61 4.67 -15.07
CA TYR A 76 21.58 4.88 -13.63
C TYR A 76 20.33 4.26 -13.01
N SER A 77 20.49 3.65 -11.84
CA SER A 77 19.41 3.13 -11.01
C SER A 77 19.72 3.33 -9.53
N ALA A 78 18.79 2.95 -8.64
CA ALA A 78 19.04 2.94 -7.20
C ALA A 78 20.18 1.99 -6.77
N HIS A 79 20.60 1.06 -7.65
CA HIS A 79 21.73 0.15 -7.47
C HIS A 79 23.04 0.69 -8.10
N GLY A 80 23.09 1.98 -8.44
CA GLY A 80 24.24 2.61 -9.08
C GLY A 80 24.20 2.51 -10.61
N GLU A 81 25.39 2.45 -11.22
CA GLU A 81 25.55 2.43 -12.68
C GLU A 81 25.19 1.06 -13.27
N ALA A 82 23.99 0.99 -13.82
CA ALA A 82 23.47 -0.20 -14.47
C ALA A 82 22.60 0.18 -15.66
N PHE A 83 22.52 -0.72 -16.65
CA PHE A 83 21.55 -0.64 -17.72
C PHE A 83 20.36 -1.53 -17.36
N ASN A 84 19.40 -0.98 -16.61
CA ASN A 84 18.20 -1.70 -16.16
C ASN A 84 16.96 -0.88 -16.52
N ILE A 85 16.58 -0.95 -17.81
CA ILE A 85 15.43 -0.23 -18.34
C ILE A 85 14.20 -1.12 -18.39
N ASN A 86 13.05 -0.53 -18.06
CA ASN A 86 11.77 -1.20 -18.26
C ASN A 86 11.52 -1.37 -19.76
N LYS A 87 10.90 -2.48 -20.17
CA LYS A 87 10.45 -2.71 -21.55
C LYS A 87 9.50 -1.62 -22.05
N THR A 88 8.80 -0.94 -21.14
CA THR A 88 7.98 0.24 -21.41
C THR A 88 8.78 1.52 -21.68
N ALA A 89 10.12 1.44 -21.79
CA ALA A 89 10.94 2.55 -22.28
C ALA A 89 10.64 2.86 -23.77
N PHE A 90 10.06 1.90 -24.50
CA PHE A 90 9.43 2.20 -25.79
C PHE A 90 8.28 3.22 -25.57
N PRO A 91 8.06 4.22 -26.45
CA PRO A 91 7.11 5.33 -26.25
C PRO A 91 5.60 4.98 -26.22
N VAL A 92 5.19 3.92 -25.53
CA VAL A 92 3.77 3.48 -25.38
C VAL A 92 2.88 4.49 -24.65
N GLY A 93 3.47 5.47 -23.95
CA GLY A 93 2.72 6.48 -23.18
C GLY A 93 2.06 7.59 -24.02
N TYR A 94 2.29 7.62 -25.34
CA TYR A 94 1.64 8.58 -26.23
C TYR A 94 0.37 8.01 -26.86
N HIS A 95 -0.52 8.89 -27.31
CA HIS A 95 -1.77 8.49 -27.95
C HIS A 95 -1.50 8.08 -29.40
N PHE A 96 -1.63 6.79 -29.71
CA PHE A 96 -1.39 6.29 -31.06
C PHE A 96 -2.61 6.38 -31.98
N ALA A 97 -3.83 6.49 -31.43
CA ALA A 97 -5.05 6.54 -32.24
C ALA A 97 -4.99 7.59 -33.37
N PRO A 98 -4.51 8.84 -33.15
CA PRO A 98 -4.40 9.87 -34.19
C PRO A 98 -3.44 9.53 -35.36
N ALA A 99 -2.61 8.50 -35.24
CA ALA A 99 -1.79 8.03 -36.36
C ALA A 99 -2.57 7.11 -37.31
N PHE A 100 -3.70 6.59 -36.88
CA PHE A 100 -4.50 5.62 -37.64
C PHE A 100 -5.90 6.14 -37.95
N THR A 101 -6.34 7.20 -37.28
CA THR A 101 -7.60 7.88 -37.60
C THR A 101 -7.33 9.31 -38.09
N PRO A 102 -7.98 9.76 -39.17
CA PRO A 102 -7.97 11.17 -39.54
C PRO A 102 -8.67 11.99 -38.45
N LEU A 103 -8.01 13.05 -38.00
CA LEU A 103 -8.59 14.04 -37.09
C LEU A 103 -8.92 15.31 -37.87
N VAL A 104 -10.11 15.88 -37.61
CA VAL A 104 -10.51 17.19 -38.16
C VAL A 104 -9.55 18.29 -37.70
N PHE A 105 -9.10 18.20 -36.45
CA PHE A 105 -8.09 19.06 -35.87
C PHE A 105 -7.20 18.24 -34.95
N ASP A 106 -5.89 18.28 -35.18
CA ASP A 106 -4.89 17.67 -34.32
C ASP A 106 -3.98 18.75 -33.72
N PRO A 107 -4.07 19.00 -32.40
CA PRO A 107 -3.24 20.00 -31.74
C PRO A 107 -1.75 19.59 -31.65
N ALA A 108 -1.42 18.32 -31.85
CA ALA A 108 -0.05 17.83 -31.74
C ALA A 108 0.78 18.05 -33.01
N GLY A 109 0.15 18.03 -34.19
CA GLY A 109 0.84 18.20 -35.46
C GLY A 109 0.10 17.65 -36.67
N PRO A 110 0.73 17.67 -37.85
CA PRO A 110 0.11 17.24 -39.10
C PRO A 110 -0.26 15.74 -39.11
N ILE A 111 -1.16 15.38 -40.02
CA ILE A 111 -1.58 14.00 -40.27
C ILE A 111 -0.35 13.12 -40.60
N THR A 112 -0.32 11.91 -40.06
CA THR A 112 0.70 10.89 -40.31
C THR A 112 0.09 9.52 -40.05
N ASP A 113 0.58 8.50 -40.75
CA ASP A 113 0.29 7.07 -40.60
C ASP A 113 1.24 6.34 -39.63
N SER A 114 2.18 7.06 -39.02
CA SER A 114 3.19 6.50 -38.13
C SER A 114 2.93 6.88 -36.67
N ALA A 115 2.65 5.87 -35.85
CA ALA A 115 2.53 6.01 -34.39
C ALA A 115 3.71 6.75 -33.77
N MET A 116 4.94 6.45 -34.22
CA MET A 116 6.15 7.06 -33.69
C MET A 116 6.35 8.51 -34.14
N VAL A 117 5.99 8.85 -35.38
CA VAL A 117 5.99 10.25 -35.83
C VAL A 117 4.97 11.04 -35.01
N LYS A 118 3.78 10.47 -34.78
CA LYS A 118 2.73 11.08 -33.96
C LYS A 118 3.18 11.25 -32.49
N ALA A 119 3.87 10.27 -31.91
CA ALA A 119 4.46 10.38 -30.58
C ALA A 119 5.49 11.53 -30.49
N LYS A 120 6.36 11.69 -31.50
CA LYS A 120 7.31 12.80 -31.58
C LYS A 120 6.62 14.17 -31.70
N GLN A 121 5.53 14.25 -32.46
CA GLN A 121 4.68 15.44 -32.55
C GLN A 121 4.10 15.81 -31.18
N GLN A 122 3.49 14.85 -30.48
CA GLN A 122 2.94 15.04 -29.14
C GLN A 122 4.02 15.43 -28.12
N PHE A 123 5.19 14.79 -28.14
CA PHE A 123 6.31 15.15 -27.28
C PHE A 123 6.75 16.60 -27.52
N LYS A 124 6.87 17.02 -28.79
CA LYS A 124 7.23 18.40 -29.14
C LYS A 124 6.18 19.39 -28.63
N ALA A 125 4.90 19.11 -28.84
CA ALA A 125 3.81 19.95 -28.33
C ALA A 125 3.86 20.05 -26.79
N GLY A 126 4.06 18.93 -26.10
CA GLY A 126 4.25 18.88 -24.65
C GLY A 126 5.45 19.69 -24.17
N CYS A 127 6.59 19.62 -24.87
CA CYS A 127 7.77 20.43 -24.56
C CYS A 127 7.50 21.93 -24.68
N LEU A 128 6.78 22.35 -25.73
CA LEU A 128 6.42 23.75 -25.94
C LEU A 128 5.48 24.26 -24.84
N ALA A 129 4.45 23.48 -24.50
CA ALA A 129 3.54 23.81 -23.40
C ALA A 129 4.30 23.90 -22.08
N PHE A 130 5.17 22.94 -21.79
CA PHE A 130 6.01 22.94 -20.60
C PHE A 130 6.91 24.18 -20.51
N GLN A 131 7.56 24.56 -21.62
CA GLN A 131 8.36 25.78 -21.68
C GLN A 131 7.52 27.04 -21.43
N ALA A 132 6.30 27.10 -21.95
CA ALA A 132 5.39 28.21 -21.70
C ALA A 132 4.99 28.29 -20.22
N SER A 133 4.61 27.17 -19.60
CA SER A 133 4.30 27.11 -18.16
C SER A 133 5.48 27.49 -17.28
N ARG A 134 6.70 27.06 -17.65
CA ARG A 134 7.93 27.46 -16.94
C ARG A 134 8.18 28.96 -17.06
N LYS A 135 8.03 29.55 -18.25
CA LYS A 135 8.14 31.01 -18.46
C LYS A 135 7.10 31.78 -17.64
N ALA A 136 5.92 31.20 -17.45
CA ALA A 136 4.84 31.76 -16.63
C ALA A 136 4.98 31.48 -15.12
N ASN A 137 6.02 30.77 -14.68
CA ASN A 137 6.20 30.33 -13.29
C ASN A 137 4.97 29.59 -12.70
N SER A 138 4.21 28.88 -13.53
CA SER A 138 2.96 28.21 -13.11
C SER A 138 3.14 26.78 -12.60
N ILE A 139 4.38 26.26 -12.61
CA ILE A 139 4.71 24.89 -12.20
C ILE A 139 5.92 24.92 -11.27
N ILE A 140 5.83 24.17 -10.17
CA ILE A 140 6.93 23.94 -9.22
C ILE A 140 7.18 22.44 -9.15
N PHE A 141 8.44 22.04 -9.34
CA PHE A 141 8.85 20.65 -9.16
C PHE A 141 9.50 20.46 -7.80
N ARG A 142 9.09 19.42 -7.09
CA ARG A 142 9.74 18.94 -5.87
C ARG A 142 10.03 17.46 -6.09
N TYR A 143 11.30 17.08 -6.01
CA TYR A 143 11.74 15.72 -6.30
C TYR A 143 12.07 15.00 -4.99
N PHE A 144 11.66 13.74 -4.91
CA PHE A 144 12.09 12.82 -3.87
C PHE A 144 12.55 11.53 -4.55
N VAL A 145 13.65 10.96 -4.06
CA VAL A 145 14.18 9.69 -4.55
C VAL A 145 14.21 8.73 -3.37
N GLY A 146 13.34 7.73 -3.39
CA GLY A 146 13.23 6.75 -2.32
C GLY A 146 11.99 5.88 -2.47
N ASP A 147 11.62 5.20 -1.40
CA ASP A 147 10.44 4.35 -1.33
C ASP A 147 9.16 5.19 -1.15
N ALA A 148 8.16 4.94 -2.00
CA ALA A 148 6.92 5.71 -2.00
C ALA A 148 6.10 5.50 -0.73
N VAL A 149 6.07 4.28 -0.16
CA VAL A 149 5.31 3.99 1.06
C VAL A 149 5.96 4.69 2.24
N MET A 150 7.29 4.60 2.38
CA MET A 150 8.02 5.27 3.44
C MET A 150 7.92 6.80 3.34
N PHE A 151 7.96 7.35 2.13
CA PHE A 151 7.77 8.79 1.91
C PHE A 151 6.38 9.26 2.30
N CYS A 152 5.33 8.53 1.91
CA CYS A 152 3.97 8.85 2.32
C CYS A 152 3.80 8.80 3.85
N ARG A 153 4.41 7.81 4.52
CA ARG A 153 4.43 7.74 5.99
C ARG A 153 5.16 8.94 6.62
N ALA A 154 6.31 9.32 6.07
CA ALA A 154 7.07 10.48 6.53
C ALA A 154 6.24 11.76 6.40
N LEU A 155 5.61 12.01 5.26
CA LEU A 155 4.71 13.15 5.07
C LEU A 155 3.53 13.12 6.06
N ALA A 156 2.89 11.98 6.24
CA ALA A 156 1.77 11.86 7.18
C ALA A 156 2.20 12.10 8.64
N LEU A 157 3.40 11.65 9.03
CA LEU A 157 3.94 11.91 10.37
C LEU A 157 4.35 13.37 10.53
N TYR A 158 4.96 13.97 9.52
CA TYR A 158 5.26 15.40 9.49
C TYR A 158 3.98 16.23 9.62
N ASN A 159 2.89 15.86 8.95
CA ASN A 159 1.62 16.56 9.06
C ASN A 159 1.07 16.59 10.49
N LYS A 160 1.32 15.53 11.26
CA LYS A 160 0.89 15.41 12.65
C LYS A 160 1.84 16.11 13.64
N THR A 161 3.15 15.98 13.42
CA THR A 161 4.17 16.38 14.41
C THR A 161 4.84 17.71 14.09
N LYS A 162 4.77 18.14 12.83
CA LYS A 162 5.51 19.26 12.23
C LYS A 162 7.03 19.17 12.43
N LYS A 163 7.56 17.96 12.62
CA LYS A 163 8.99 17.67 12.73
C LYS A 163 9.53 17.09 11.43
N PRO A 164 10.57 17.68 10.81
CA PRO A 164 11.11 17.18 9.54
C PRO A 164 11.80 15.82 9.67
N GLN A 165 12.42 15.54 10.82
CA GLN A 165 13.01 14.23 11.13
C GLN A 165 11.93 13.29 11.66
N THR A 166 11.42 12.44 10.76
CA THR A 166 10.30 11.52 11.03
C THR A 166 10.76 10.14 11.49
N GLY A 167 12.05 9.83 11.31
CA GLY A 167 12.62 8.51 11.58
C GLY A 167 12.16 7.43 10.59
N GLU A 168 11.57 7.80 9.44
CA GLU A 168 11.32 6.86 8.35
C GLU A 168 12.58 6.69 7.48
N PHE A 169 12.82 5.47 7.00
CA PHE A 169 13.95 5.17 6.13
C PHE A 169 13.67 5.60 4.69
N LYS A 170 14.70 6.05 3.99
CA LYS A 170 14.60 6.45 2.58
C LYS A 170 14.19 5.29 1.67
N SER A 171 14.62 4.06 1.97
CA SER A 171 14.12 2.85 1.33
C SER A 171 14.40 1.61 2.20
N HIS A 172 13.86 0.45 1.80
CA HIS A 172 13.98 -0.81 2.53
C HIS A 172 15.43 -1.36 2.66
N TRP A 173 16.37 -0.85 1.87
CA TRP A 173 17.76 -1.34 1.77
C TRP A 173 18.81 -0.26 2.10
N ARG A 174 18.40 0.81 2.77
CA ARG A 174 19.20 2.00 3.03
C ARG A 174 19.06 2.38 4.51
N ALA A 175 20.17 2.67 5.17
CA ALA A 175 20.15 3.15 6.55
C ALA A 175 19.83 4.65 6.62
N THR A 176 19.93 5.35 5.50
CA THR A 176 19.67 6.78 5.39
C THR A 176 18.22 7.13 5.78
N PRO A 177 17.98 7.98 6.79
CA PRO A 177 16.64 8.49 7.12
C PRO A 177 16.13 9.48 6.07
N ILE A 178 14.82 9.64 5.98
CA ILE A 178 14.18 10.72 5.22
C ILE A 178 14.32 12.03 5.99
N ASP A 179 14.90 13.04 5.35
CA ASP A 179 14.93 14.41 5.84
C ASP A 179 13.96 15.29 5.04
N LEU A 180 12.98 15.87 5.72
CA LEU A 180 11.99 16.78 5.13
C LEU A 180 12.37 18.26 5.35
N THR A 181 13.59 18.58 5.78
CA THR A 181 14.01 19.98 6.01
C THR A 181 13.80 20.85 4.76
N GLU A 182 14.24 20.39 3.58
CA GLU A 182 14.01 21.12 2.31
C GLU A 182 12.52 21.31 2.00
N HIS A 183 11.67 20.34 2.35
CA HIS A 183 10.22 20.45 2.18
C HIS A 183 9.68 21.60 3.05
N THR A 184 10.14 21.70 4.30
CA THR A 184 9.72 22.75 5.26
C THR A 184 10.19 24.16 4.88
N THR A 185 11.38 24.28 4.28
CA THR A 185 11.98 25.58 3.93
C THR A 185 11.69 26.00 2.48
N SER A 186 10.92 25.21 1.73
CA SER A 186 10.63 25.50 0.32
C SER A 186 9.75 26.75 0.16
N SER A 187 9.99 27.49 -0.94
CA SER A 187 9.19 28.66 -1.33
C SER A 187 8.62 28.46 -2.75
N PRO A 188 7.29 28.52 -2.93
CA PRO A 188 6.26 28.59 -1.88
C PRO A 188 6.27 27.33 -1.00
N PRO A 189 5.63 27.37 0.19
CA PRO A 189 5.57 26.23 1.10
C PRO A 189 5.11 24.97 0.39
N ALA A 190 5.74 23.83 0.71
CA ALA A 190 5.32 22.56 0.16
C ALA A 190 3.94 22.17 0.73
N PRO A 191 3.08 21.55 -0.10
CA PRO A 191 1.77 21.12 0.35
C PRO A 191 1.89 20.01 1.39
N ASP A 192 1.05 20.07 2.43
CA ASP A 192 0.87 19.01 3.40
C ASP A 192 -0.21 18.01 2.98
N SER A 193 -1.05 18.37 2.02
CA SER A 193 -2.14 17.56 1.50
C SER A 193 -2.38 17.81 0.01
N PHE A 194 -2.90 16.79 -0.68
CA PHE A 194 -2.92 16.73 -2.15
C PHE A 194 -4.34 16.55 -2.68
N ASP A 195 -4.67 17.26 -3.76
CA ASP A 195 -5.91 17.03 -4.52
C ASP A 195 -5.82 15.76 -5.37
N VAL A 196 -4.63 15.48 -5.93
CA VAL A 196 -4.40 14.32 -6.80
C VAL A 196 -3.13 13.61 -6.36
N ILE A 197 -3.24 12.31 -6.12
CA ILE A 197 -2.10 11.40 -5.93
C ILE A 197 -2.12 10.40 -7.10
N GLU A 198 -1.13 10.44 -7.96
CA GLU A 198 -0.99 9.49 -9.09
C GLU A 198 0.06 8.45 -8.76
N CYS A 199 -0.34 7.17 -8.69
CA CYS A 199 0.56 6.06 -8.41
C CYS A 199 0.95 5.27 -9.67
N SER A 200 0.25 5.44 -10.80
CA SER A 200 0.37 4.62 -12.00
C SER A 200 0.45 3.13 -11.62
N THR A 201 1.40 2.40 -12.18
CA THR A 201 1.61 0.96 -11.98
C THR A 201 2.32 0.59 -10.67
N LEU A 202 2.60 1.56 -9.78
CA LEU A 202 3.25 1.27 -8.49
C LEU A 202 2.45 0.28 -7.64
N ALA A 203 1.12 0.27 -7.77
CA ALA A 203 0.24 -0.67 -7.05
C ALA A 203 0.57 -2.14 -7.36
N MET A 204 1.07 -2.43 -8.55
CA MET A 204 1.50 -3.78 -8.93
C MET A 204 2.78 -4.22 -8.21
N LYS A 205 3.66 -3.28 -7.85
CA LYS A 205 4.95 -3.53 -7.19
C LYS A 205 4.88 -3.42 -5.67
N LEU A 206 4.15 -2.44 -5.17
CA LEU A 206 4.08 -2.14 -3.74
C LEU A 206 2.84 -2.75 -3.07
N GLY A 207 1.89 -3.25 -3.86
CA GLY A 207 0.58 -3.71 -3.39
C GLY A 207 -0.42 -2.55 -3.29
N LEU A 208 -1.61 -2.75 -3.85
CA LEU A 208 -2.68 -1.76 -3.86
C LEU A 208 -3.03 -1.27 -2.45
N PHE A 209 -3.23 -2.19 -1.50
CA PHE A 209 -3.61 -1.83 -0.12
C PHE A 209 -2.59 -0.91 0.56
N ASN A 210 -1.30 -1.21 0.42
CA ASN A 210 -0.24 -0.44 1.04
C ASN A 210 -0.30 1.03 0.58
N LEU A 211 -0.51 1.25 -0.72
CA LEU A 211 -0.63 2.58 -1.30
C LEU A 211 -1.89 3.31 -0.86
N LEU A 212 -3.04 2.63 -0.84
CA LEU A 212 -4.29 3.26 -0.39
C LEU A 212 -4.21 3.66 1.09
N LEU A 213 -3.62 2.80 1.93
CA LEU A 213 -3.48 3.02 3.36
C LEU A 213 -2.58 4.22 3.70
N VAL A 214 -1.45 4.37 3.02
CA VAL A 214 -0.53 5.51 3.24
C VAL A 214 -0.91 6.76 2.45
N GLY A 215 -1.65 6.61 1.35
CA GLY A 215 -2.11 7.71 0.52
C GLY A 215 -3.37 8.40 1.05
N GLN A 216 -4.31 7.66 1.65
CA GLN A 216 -5.57 8.22 2.18
C GLN A 216 -5.36 9.42 3.12
N PRO A 217 -4.43 9.37 4.10
CA PRO A 217 -4.23 10.48 5.04
C PRO A 217 -3.65 11.75 4.40
N LEU A 218 -3.08 11.64 3.18
CA LEU A 218 -2.46 12.74 2.45
C LEU A 218 -3.44 13.46 1.51
N LEU A 219 -4.61 12.88 1.25
CA LEU A 219 -5.63 13.54 0.43
C LEU A 219 -6.26 14.70 1.21
N LYS A 220 -6.59 15.80 0.50
CA LYS A 220 -7.32 16.90 1.15
C LYS A 220 -8.69 16.41 1.60
N LYS A 221 -9.06 16.81 2.81
CA LYS A 221 -10.35 16.47 3.41
C LYS A 221 -11.48 17.40 2.95
N SER A 222 -11.14 18.57 2.41
CA SER A 222 -12.12 19.55 1.93
C SER A 222 -12.95 18.94 0.80
N PRO A 223 -14.28 18.80 0.95
CA PRO A 223 -15.12 18.19 -0.08
C PRO A 223 -15.08 18.92 -1.44
N ALA A 224 -14.84 20.23 -1.44
CA ALA A 224 -14.69 21.03 -2.67
C ALA A 224 -13.47 20.61 -3.51
N SER A 225 -12.44 20.02 -2.90
CA SER A 225 -11.23 19.57 -3.62
C SER A 225 -11.48 18.37 -4.53
N GLN A 226 -12.54 17.58 -4.28
CA GLN A 226 -12.78 16.31 -4.99
C GLN A 226 -11.53 15.41 -5.04
N SER A 227 -10.79 15.36 -3.94
CA SER A 227 -9.49 14.69 -3.90
C SER A 227 -9.56 13.22 -4.33
N VAL A 228 -8.56 12.79 -5.10
CA VAL A 228 -8.53 11.47 -5.73
C VAL A 228 -7.12 10.86 -5.72
N LEU A 229 -7.05 9.56 -5.46
CA LEU A 229 -5.85 8.75 -5.65
C LEU A 229 -6.05 7.82 -6.84
N TYR A 230 -5.16 7.88 -7.83
CA TYR A 230 -5.21 7.03 -9.02
C TYR A 230 -4.22 5.87 -8.91
N THR A 231 -4.68 4.68 -9.29
CA THR A 231 -3.83 3.49 -9.47
C THR A 231 -4.09 2.86 -10.82
N GLU A 232 -3.06 2.27 -11.43
CA GLU A 232 -3.20 1.44 -12.62
C GLU A 232 -2.87 -0.02 -12.27
N MET A 233 -3.81 -0.91 -12.56
CA MET A 233 -3.71 -2.34 -12.23
C MET A 233 -3.78 -3.16 -13.52
N LEU A 234 -2.90 -4.16 -13.62
CA LEU A 234 -2.99 -5.18 -14.66
C LEU A 234 -3.89 -6.32 -14.15
N LEU A 235 -5.01 -6.53 -14.83
CA LEU A 235 -6.02 -7.53 -14.52
C LEU A 235 -6.04 -8.62 -15.58
N HIS A 236 -6.27 -9.86 -15.16
CA HIS A 236 -6.47 -10.99 -16.05
C HIS A 236 -7.96 -11.24 -16.22
N ARG A 237 -8.40 -11.72 -17.39
CA ARG A 237 -9.84 -11.91 -17.64
C ARG A 237 -10.44 -13.13 -16.97
N GLU A 238 -9.72 -14.24 -17.01
CA GLU A 238 -10.16 -15.49 -16.36
C GLU A 238 -10.31 -15.28 -14.83
N ILE A 239 -9.61 -14.27 -14.33
CA ILE A 239 -9.72 -13.73 -12.99
C ILE A 239 -10.92 -12.77 -12.95
N SER A 240 -12.12 -13.33 -12.76
CA SER A 240 -13.40 -12.60 -12.72
C SER A 240 -13.37 -11.31 -11.89
N THR A 241 -14.36 -10.42 -12.09
CA THR A 241 -14.65 -9.30 -11.17
C THR A 241 -14.71 -9.75 -9.71
N GLN A 242 -15.13 -10.99 -9.43
CA GLN A 242 -15.07 -11.62 -8.10
C GLN A 242 -13.66 -11.69 -7.51
N ILE A 243 -12.61 -11.81 -8.31
CA ILE A 243 -11.24 -11.77 -7.81
C ILE A 243 -10.73 -10.32 -7.68
N PHE A 244 -11.23 -9.36 -8.45
CA PHE A 244 -11.03 -7.94 -8.11
C PHE A 244 -11.65 -7.63 -6.73
N TRP A 245 -12.84 -8.17 -6.43
CA TRP A 245 -13.44 -8.11 -5.09
C TRP A 245 -12.59 -8.86 -4.04
N LYS A 246 -12.05 -10.06 -4.35
CA LYS A 246 -11.08 -10.75 -3.46
C LYS A 246 -9.80 -9.93 -3.23
N ARG A 247 -9.35 -9.14 -4.22
CA ARG A 247 -8.19 -8.23 -4.11
C ARG A 247 -8.48 -6.98 -3.30
N LEU A 248 -9.72 -6.68 -2.95
CA LEU A 248 -10.04 -5.68 -1.91
C LEU A 248 -10.09 -6.31 -0.52
N TRP A 249 -9.89 -7.63 -0.43
CA TRP A 249 -9.71 -8.41 0.80
C TRP A 249 -10.91 -8.40 1.77
N SER A 250 -12.02 -7.77 1.38
CA SER A 250 -13.36 -7.86 1.97
C SER A 250 -14.37 -7.30 0.95
N ASN A 251 -15.63 -7.09 1.31
CA ASN A 251 -16.57 -6.38 0.45
C ASN A 251 -16.19 -4.88 0.35
N VAL A 252 -16.59 -4.23 -0.74
CA VAL A 252 -16.20 -2.83 -0.94
C VAL A 252 -16.88 -1.82 -0.04
N PRO A 253 -18.14 -2.02 0.42
CA PRO A 253 -18.70 -1.19 1.47
C PRO A 253 -17.88 -1.22 2.77
N ALA A 254 -17.44 -2.38 3.26
CA ALA A 254 -16.64 -2.45 4.49
C ALA A 254 -15.28 -1.81 4.32
N VAL A 255 -14.54 -2.17 3.27
CA VAL A 255 -13.23 -1.56 3.00
C VAL A 255 -13.40 -0.05 2.79
N GLY A 256 -14.44 0.39 2.09
CA GLY A 256 -14.75 1.79 1.86
C GLY A 256 -14.97 2.58 3.14
N LEU A 257 -15.69 2.02 4.12
CA LEU A 257 -15.92 2.63 5.43
C LEU A 257 -14.66 2.61 6.30
N LEU A 258 -14.00 1.45 6.40
CA LEU A 258 -12.81 1.22 7.23
C LEU A 258 -11.60 2.04 6.73
N LEU A 259 -11.31 2.00 5.44
CA LEU A 259 -10.20 2.70 4.79
C LEU A 259 -10.54 4.17 4.54
N GLY A 260 -11.80 4.49 4.20
CA GLY A 260 -12.21 5.82 3.75
C GLY A 260 -11.95 6.11 2.28
N LEU A 261 -11.70 5.07 1.48
CA LEU A 261 -11.52 5.15 0.04
C LEU A 261 -12.30 4.05 -0.66
N VAL A 262 -12.94 4.41 -1.77
CA VAL A 262 -13.73 3.50 -2.61
C VAL A 262 -13.47 3.78 -4.09
N PRO A 263 -13.50 2.76 -4.97
CA PRO A 263 -13.44 3.00 -6.40
C PRO A 263 -14.62 3.86 -6.85
N ARG A 264 -14.38 4.99 -7.51
CA ARG A 264 -15.46 5.86 -8.00
C ARG A 264 -16.34 5.15 -9.02
N SER A 265 -15.75 4.34 -9.90
CA SER A 265 -16.50 3.55 -10.89
C SER A 265 -17.42 2.50 -10.25
N TYR A 266 -17.10 2.01 -9.05
CA TYR A 266 -18.01 1.15 -8.29
C TYR A 266 -19.22 1.92 -7.79
N LEU A 267 -19.00 3.13 -7.29
CA LEU A 267 -20.07 3.97 -6.75
C LEU A 267 -21.02 4.48 -7.84
N SER A 268 -20.46 4.98 -8.95
CA SER A 268 -21.23 5.69 -9.98
C SER A 268 -21.52 4.87 -11.23
N LEU A 269 -21.11 3.60 -11.28
CA LEU A 269 -21.26 2.72 -12.46
C LEU A 269 -20.70 3.24 -13.79
N PHE A 270 -19.96 4.35 -13.80
CA PHE A 270 -19.34 4.91 -15.00
C PHE A 270 -17.84 5.15 -14.80
N SER A 271 -17.12 5.15 -15.92
CA SER A 271 -15.71 5.52 -15.98
C SER A 271 -15.52 6.58 -17.07
N SER A 272 -14.57 7.49 -16.86
CA SER A 272 -14.15 8.46 -17.88
C SER A 272 -13.25 7.84 -18.96
N THR A 273 -12.88 6.56 -18.81
CA THR A 273 -12.03 5.82 -19.75
C THR A 273 -12.71 4.54 -20.20
N SER A 274 -12.58 4.19 -21.49
CA SER A 274 -13.16 2.98 -22.07
C SER A 274 -12.09 1.98 -22.47
N ASN A 275 -12.25 0.78 -21.93
CA ASN A 275 -11.42 -0.39 -22.23
C ASN A 275 -12.15 -1.40 -23.13
N ALA A 276 -13.29 -1.00 -23.74
CA ALA A 276 -14.18 -1.90 -24.48
C ALA A 276 -13.47 -2.66 -25.62
N HIS A 277 -12.55 -2.00 -26.33
CA HIS A 277 -11.76 -2.61 -27.41
C HIS A 277 -10.86 -3.75 -26.92
N MET A 278 -10.38 -3.67 -25.67
CA MET A 278 -9.72 -4.82 -25.07
C MET A 278 -10.79 -5.89 -24.91
N TYR A 279 -11.90 -5.62 -24.21
CA TYR A 279 -12.94 -6.62 -23.92
C TYR A 279 -13.45 -7.44 -25.11
N THR A 280 -13.56 -6.84 -26.31
CA THR A 280 -14.02 -7.55 -27.52
C THR A 280 -13.00 -8.54 -28.10
N LYS A 281 -11.73 -8.48 -27.69
CA LYS A 281 -10.60 -9.27 -28.19
C LYS A 281 -9.91 -10.05 -27.07
N ALA A 282 -10.65 -11.00 -26.49
CA ALA A 282 -10.24 -11.69 -25.26
C ALA A 282 -9.03 -12.61 -25.44
N GLU A 283 -8.94 -13.29 -26.58
CA GLU A 283 -7.85 -14.21 -26.92
C GLU A 283 -6.54 -13.45 -27.12
N GLU A 284 -6.61 -12.28 -27.74
CA GLU A 284 -5.44 -11.42 -27.98
C GLU A 284 -5.05 -10.63 -26.72
N PHE A 285 -6.00 -10.28 -25.85
CA PHE A 285 -5.76 -9.55 -24.60
C PHE A 285 -6.20 -10.34 -23.36
N PRO A 286 -5.43 -11.36 -22.95
CA PRO A 286 -5.70 -12.08 -21.71
C PRO A 286 -5.53 -11.17 -20.48
N LEU A 287 -4.75 -10.09 -20.62
CA LEU A 287 -4.49 -9.07 -19.60
C LEU A 287 -4.95 -7.69 -20.09
N PHE A 288 -5.60 -6.91 -19.23
CA PHE A 288 -5.98 -5.53 -19.49
C PHE A 288 -5.56 -4.62 -18.33
N THR A 289 -5.28 -3.35 -18.65
CA THR A 289 -4.92 -2.34 -17.65
C THR A 289 -6.15 -1.54 -17.27
N GLU A 290 -6.44 -1.43 -15.98
CA GLU A 290 -7.52 -0.61 -15.46
C GLU A 290 -6.98 0.51 -14.58
N ARG A 291 -7.34 1.76 -14.93
CA ARG A 291 -7.07 2.92 -14.10
C ARG A 291 -8.24 3.11 -13.14
N ILE A 292 -7.96 3.05 -11.84
CA ILE A 292 -8.96 3.08 -10.79
C ILE A 292 -8.82 4.39 -10.00
N PRO A 293 -9.83 5.29 -10.06
CA PRO A 293 -9.93 6.44 -9.18
C PRO A 293 -10.48 6.06 -7.81
N TRP A 294 -9.67 6.24 -6.77
CA TRP A 294 -10.03 6.03 -5.37
C TRP A 294 -10.40 7.36 -4.72
N VAL A 295 -11.61 7.45 -4.19
CA VAL A 295 -12.16 8.69 -3.63
C VAL A 295 -12.78 8.45 -2.27
N ASN A 296 -12.95 9.52 -1.50
CA ASN A 296 -13.79 9.46 -0.30
C ASN A 296 -15.23 9.07 -0.71
N PRO A 297 -15.85 8.05 -0.07
CA PRO A 297 -17.21 7.61 -0.38
C PRO A 297 -18.27 8.72 -0.41
N THR A 298 -18.07 9.81 0.33
CA THR A 298 -19.04 10.91 0.41
C THR A 298 -18.75 12.06 -0.56
N SER A 299 -17.59 12.03 -1.26
CA SER A 299 -17.06 13.17 -2.00
C SER A 299 -18.00 13.74 -3.06
N GLY A 300 -18.82 12.92 -3.70
CA GLY A 300 -19.74 13.40 -4.74
C GLY A 300 -21.06 13.96 -4.21
N ASP A 301 -21.29 13.98 -2.88
CA ASP A 301 -22.52 14.52 -2.30
C ASP A 301 -22.31 15.95 -1.78
N LYS A 302 -22.90 16.93 -2.49
CA LYS A 302 -22.83 18.36 -2.17
C LYS A 302 -23.36 18.72 -0.77
N HIS A 303 -24.18 17.87 -0.15
CA HIS A 303 -24.76 18.11 1.17
C HIS A 303 -23.84 17.64 2.32
N THR A 304 -22.75 16.95 2.00
CA THR A 304 -21.72 16.51 2.96
C THR A 304 -20.60 17.56 3.20
N ASN A 305 -20.74 18.74 2.58
CA ASN A 305 -19.72 19.79 2.47
C ASN A 305 -19.35 20.57 3.76
N SER A 306 -19.82 20.21 4.96
CA SER A 306 -19.48 20.97 6.17
C SER A 306 -18.18 20.47 6.83
N GLU A 307 -17.38 21.39 7.37
CA GLU A 307 -16.12 21.13 8.11
C GLU A 307 -16.27 20.14 9.30
N SER A 308 -17.51 19.82 9.68
CA SER A 308 -17.89 18.86 10.72
C SER A 308 -17.96 17.39 10.27
N SER A 309 -17.50 17.03 9.07
CA SER A 309 -17.65 15.68 8.49
C SER A 309 -16.84 14.55 9.13
N ASN A 310 -16.06 14.82 10.19
CA ASN A 310 -15.40 13.78 10.99
C ASN A 310 -16.35 13.16 12.03
N SER A 311 -17.60 12.88 11.65
CA SER A 311 -18.52 12.17 12.56
C SER A 311 -18.00 10.74 12.77
N PRO A 312 -17.79 10.29 14.02
CA PRO A 312 -17.27 8.96 14.27
C PRO A 312 -18.26 7.89 13.79
N ILE A 313 -17.71 6.84 13.19
CA ILE A 313 -18.48 5.67 12.75
C ILE A 313 -18.43 4.63 13.86
N PHE A 314 -19.59 4.16 14.29
CA PHE A 314 -19.73 3.23 15.40
C PHE A 314 -19.95 1.80 14.92
N PHE A 315 -19.36 0.83 15.59
CA PHE A 315 -19.53 -0.60 15.33
C PHE A 315 -19.76 -1.37 16.63
N GLU A 316 -20.49 -2.47 16.55
CA GLU A 316 -20.41 -3.50 17.58
C GLU A 316 -19.00 -4.12 17.58
N SER A 317 -18.53 -4.57 18.75
CA SER A 317 -17.12 -5.00 18.88
C SER A 317 -16.80 -6.26 18.08
N ASP A 318 -17.72 -7.22 18.07
CA ASP A 318 -17.64 -8.48 17.33
C ASP A 318 -17.79 -8.25 15.83
N ASP A 319 -18.71 -7.38 15.41
CA ASP A 319 -18.87 -6.98 14.02
C ASP A 319 -17.55 -6.43 13.43
N LEU A 320 -16.94 -5.49 14.15
CA LEU A 320 -15.69 -4.87 13.71
C LEU A 320 -14.53 -5.86 13.69
N ALA A 321 -14.46 -6.76 14.69
CA ALA A 321 -13.44 -7.80 14.75
C ALA A 321 -13.52 -8.76 13.56
N ARG A 322 -14.74 -9.18 13.17
CA ARG A 322 -14.96 -10.04 11.99
C ARG A 322 -14.55 -9.35 10.68
N LEU A 323 -14.94 -8.09 10.48
CA LEU A 323 -14.55 -7.33 9.29
C LEU A 323 -13.02 -7.13 9.19
N LEU A 324 -12.35 -6.91 10.32
CA LEU A 324 -10.88 -6.85 10.37
C LEU A 324 -10.26 -8.22 10.07
N PHE A 325 -10.87 -9.30 10.57
CA PHE A 325 -10.40 -10.66 10.34
C PHE A 325 -10.52 -11.09 8.87
N ASP A 326 -11.58 -10.71 8.15
CA ASP A 326 -11.71 -10.97 6.71
C ASP A 326 -10.50 -10.45 5.92
N VAL A 327 -10.09 -9.21 6.22
CA VAL A 327 -8.92 -8.59 5.59
C VAL A 327 -7.64 -9.35 5.97
N TYR A 328 -7.49 -9.71 7.25
CA TYR A 328 -6.34 -10.51 7.70
C TYR A 328 -6.26 -11.87 7.00
N TYR A 329 -7.37 -12.60 6.95
CA TYR A 329 -7.48 -13.94 6.38
C TYR A 329 -6.98 -13.95 4.93
N GLU A 330 -7.46 -13.01 4.11
CA GLU A 330 -7.01 -12.92 2.72
C GLU A 330 -5.55 -12.45 2.60
N MET A 331 -5.11 -11.54 3.48
CA MET A 331 -3.73 -11.05 3.51
C MET A 331 -2.69 -12.12 3.83
N VAL A 332 -3.05 -13.19 4.54
CA VAL A 332 -2.12 -14.29 4.92
C VAL A 332 -2.31 -15.55 4.08
N SER A 333 -3.21 -15.53 3.09
CA SER A 333 -3.55 -16.68 2.25
C SER A 333 -2.34 -17.36 1.59
N TYR A 334 -1.31 -16.59 1.19
CA TYR A 334 -0.09 -17.15 0.60
C TYR A 334 0.76 -17.94 1.61
N ASP A 335 0.71 -17.63 2.92
CA ASP A 335 1.47 -18.39 3.93
C ASP A 335 0.79 -19.75 4.22
N THR A 336 -0.49 -19.92 3.85
CA THR A 336 -1.24 -21.18 3.97
C THR A 336 -1.14 -22.09 2.73
N THR A 337 -0.43 -21.66 1.69
CA THR A 337 -0.41 -22.39 0.41
C THR A 337 0.59 -23.54 0.47
N SER A 338 0.08 -24.77 0.64
CA SER A 338 0.92 -25.98 0.62
C SER A 338 1.50 -26.26 -0.79
N PRO A 339 2.62 -27.00 -0.89
CA PRO A 339 3.18 -27.41 -2.18
C PRO A 339 2.20 -28.19 -3.06
N GLU A 340 1.36 -29.04 -2.48
CA GLU A 340 0.33 -29.82 -3.20
C GLU A 340 -0.76 -28.90 -3.75
N ARG A 341 -1.15 -27.87 -2.99
CA ARG A 341 -2.10 -26.85 -3.44
C ARG A 341 -1.49 -26.00 -4.54
N ALA A 342 -0.21 -25.63 -4.44
CA ALA A 342 0.48 -24.82 -5.43
C ALA A 342 0.49 -25.46 -6.83
N GLN A 343 0.57 -26.80 -6.92
CA GLN A 343 0.50 -27.54 -8.19
C GLN A 343 -0.85 -27.43 -8.90
N ARG A 344 -1.92 -27.06 -8.19
CA ARG A 344 -3.28 -26.92 -8.73
C ARG A 344 -3.66 -25.48 -9.07
N LEU A 345 -2.79 -24.52 -8.75
CA LEU A 345 -3.05 -23.11 -9.02
C LEU A 345 -2.90 -22.81 -10.51
N SER A 346 -3.74 -21.92 -11.03
CA SER A 346 -3.50 -21.32 -12.34
C SER A 346 -2.17 -20.56 -12.38
N PRO A 347 -1.58 -20.30 -13.56
CA PRO A 347 -0.33 -19.54 -13.66
C PRO A 347 -0.38 -18.17 -12.96
N ALA A 348 -1.54 -17.49 -13.01
CA ALA A 348 -1.72 -16.19 -12.40
C ALA A 348 -1.87 -16.27 -10.86
N GLU A 349 -2.53 -17.30 -10.34
CA GLU A 349 -2.60 -17.56 -8.90
C GLU A 349 -1.24 -17.98 -8.34
N LEU A 350 -0.49 -18.80 -9.08
CA LEU A 350 0.88 -19.18 -8.72
C LEU A 350 1.80 -17.95 -8.67
N GLN A 351 1.67 -17.03 -9.63
CA GLN A 351 2.40 -15.77 -9.62
C GLN A 351 2.04 -14.91 -8.41
N ALA A 352 0.75 -14.77 -8.09
CA ALA A 352 0.28 -13.96 -6.96
C ALA A 352 0.72 -14.55 -5.60
N THR A 353 0.67 -15.87 -5.43
CA THR A 353 1.12 -16.56 -4.22
C THR A 353 2.64 -16.54 -4.07
N SER A 354 3.39 -16.39 -5.17
CA SER A 354 4.86 -16.33 -5.17
C SER A 354 5.44 -14.94 -4.88
N ASP A 355 4.65 -13.87 -4.91
CA ASP A 355 5.11 -12.50 -4.63
C ASP A 355 4.24 -11.80 -3.57
N PRO A 356 4.34 -12.23 -2.30
CA PRO A 356 3.45 -11.76 -1.24
C PRO A 356 3.70 -10.29 -0.91
N ARG A 357 2.78 -9.38 -1.27
CA ARG A 357 2.96 -7.93 -1.12
C ARG A 357 2.76 -7.39 0.30
N PHE A 358 2.34 -8.22 1.25
CA PHE A 358 1.92 -7.78 2.57
C PHE A 358 2.72 -8.46 3.69
N THR A 359 2.76 -7.76 4.82
CA THR A 359 3.36 -8.23 6.07
C THR A 359 2.39 -7.98 7.21
N ARG A 360 2.77 -8.42 8.41
CA ARG A 360 1.95 -8.19 9.62
C ARG A 360 1.90 -6.71 9.98
N GLU A 361 2.90 -5.92 9.59
CA GLU A 361 2.89 -4.47 9.72
C GLU A 361 1.81 -3.81 8.87
N THR A 362 1.59 -4.27 7.63
CA THR A 362 0.48 -3.75 6.80
C THR A 362 -0.85 -3.89 7.55
N PHE A 363 -1.10 -5.05 8.15
CA PHE A 363 -2.33 -5.29 8.88
C PHE A 363 -2.40 -4.45 10.16
N ALA A 364 -1.32 -4.37 10.93
CA ALA A 364 -1.27 -3.51 12.11
C ALA A 364 -1.50 -2.02 11.79
N MET A 365 -0.93 -1.53 10.69
CA MET A 365 -1.18 -0.18 10.18
C MET A 365 -2.64 0.01 9.81
N PHE A 366 -3.27 -0.99 9.19
CA PHE A 366 -4.69 -0.94 8.86
C PHE A 366 -5.57 -0.89 10.11
N VAL A 367 -5.29 -1.73 11.11
CA VAL A 367 -6.02 -1.70 12.39
C VAL A 367 -5.84 -0.35 13.09
N ALA A 368 -4.63 0.24 13.06
CA ALA A 368 -4.39 1.57 13.60
C ALA A 368 -5.17 2.67 12.86
N HIS A 369 -5.26 2.55 11.54
CA HIS A 369 -6.07 3.44 10.69
C HIS A 369 -7.57 3.32 11.01
N VAL A 370 -8.08 2.10 11.15
CA VAL A 370 -9.47 1.84 11.54
C VAL A 370 -9.78 2.37 12.93
N LYS A 371 -8.88 2.14 13.91
CA LYS A 371 -8.99 2.68 15.28
C LYS A 371 -9.06 4.21 15.29
N ALA A 372 -8.35 4.88 14.37
CA ALA A 372 -8.38 6.33 14.24
C ALA A 372 -9.69 6.87 13.62
N ARG A 373 -10.48 6.03 12.96
CA ARG A 373 -11.70 6.41 12.22
C ARG A 373 -12.99 5.92 12.85
N THR A 374 -12.93 4.86 13.63
CA THR A 374 -14.11 4.15 14.17
C THR A 374 -14.18 4.21 15.69
N ARG A 375 -15.33 3.86 16.25
CA ARG A 375 -15.57 3.73 17.69
C ARG A 375 -16.37 2.45 17.98
N PRO A 376 -15.96 1.64 18.96
CA PRO A 376 -16.80 0.55 19.42
C PRO A 376 -17.96 1.10 20.27
N ILE A 377 -19.12 0.45 20.19
CA ILE A 377 -20.33 0.83 20.96
C ILE A 377 -20.19 0.34 22.39
N ASP A 378 -20.51 1.21 23.36
CA ASP A 378 -20.60 0.94 24.81
C ASP A 378 -19.42 0.15 25.43
N THR A 379 -18.25 0.17 24.78
CA THR A 379 -17.10 -0.68 25.12
C THR A 379 -15.77 -0.02 24.75
N THR A 380 -14.66 -0.66 25.12
CA THR A 380 -13.30 -0.23 24.80
C THR A 380 -12.74 -0.97 23.59
N TRP A 381 -11.74 -0.39 22.95
CA TRP A 381 -11.01 -1.03 21.84
C TRP A 381 -10.39 -2.39 22.22
N SER A 382 -10.13 -2.63 23.51
CA SER A 382 -9.63 -3.93 23.99
C SER A 382 -10.58 -5.07 23.64
N LYS A 383 -11.91 -4.88 23.74
CA LYS A 383 -12.88 -5.94 23.44
C LYS A 383 -12.86 -6.33 21.95
N VAL A 384 -12.68 -5.36 21.05
CA VAL A 384 -12.49 -5.61 19.62
C VAL A 384 -11.23 -6.46 19.41
N MET A 385 -10.14 -6.13 20.09
CA MET A 385 -8.89 -6.89 20.02
C MET A 385 -9.04 -8.30 20.58
N ASP A 386 -9.75 -8.49 21.70
CA ASP A 386 -9.97 -9.82 22.30
C ASP A 386 -10.70 -10.76 21.33
N PHE A 387 -11.75 -10.28 20.65
CA PHE A 387 -12.44 -11.06 19.62
C PHE A 387 -11.56 -11.35 18.41
N LEU A 388 -10.86 -10.32 17.90
CA LEU A 388 -9.98 -10.46 16.73
C LEU A 388 -8.83 -11.43 17.02
N ASP A 389 -8.25 -11.38 18.21
CA ASP A 389 -7.20 -12.29 18.66
C ASP A 389 -7.70 -13.73 18.70
N GLY A 390 -8.92 -13.96 19.20
CA GLY A 390 -9.54 -15.28 19.18
C GLY A 390 -9.68 -15.84 17.76
N LEU A 391 -10.16 -15.03 16.81
CA LEU A 391 -10.30 -15.41 15.40
C LEU A 391 -8.94 -15.73 14.75
N ILE A 392 -7.95 -14.85 14.95
CA ILE A 392 -6.61 -15.03 14.38
C ILE A 392 -5.90 -16.23 15.00
N ALA A 393 -6.00 -16.43 16.32
CA ALA A 393 -5.38 -17.56 17.01
C ALA A 393 -6.01 -18.88 16.57
N TYR A 394 -7.35 -18.94 16.44
CA TYR A 394 -8.06 -20.10 15.91
C TYR A 394 -7.58 -20.46 14.50
N HIS A 395 -7.61 -19.49 13.58
CA HIS A 395 -7.12 -19.66 12.21
C HIS A 395 -5.65 -20.05 12.15
N GLY A 396 -4.82 -19.43 13.01
CA GLY A 396 -3.39 -19.73 13.10
C GLY A 396 -3.11 -21.14 13.57
N ASN A 397 -3.91 -21.68 14.49
CA ASN A 397 -3.82 -23.06 14.94
C ASN A 397 -4.23 -24.04 13.83
N GLU A 398 -5.33 -23.78 13.12
CA GLU A 398 -5.79 -24.63 12.01
C GLU A 398 -4.82 -24.67 10.83
N ASN A 399 -4.12 -23.56 10.56
CA ASN A 399 -3.29 -23.40 9.36
C ASN A 399 -1.79 -23.33 9.66
N SER A 400 -1.35 -23.67 10.87
CA SER A 400 0.07 -23.62 11.29
C SER A 400 0.74 -22.24 11.10
N LEU A 401 0.00 -21.14 11.37
CA LEU A 401 0.47 -19.75 11.25
C LEU A 401 0.73 -19.06 12.60
N LEU A 402 0.75 -19.79 13.71
CA LEU A 402 0.99 -19.22 15.04
C LEU A 402 2.37 -18.54 15.17
N ASN A 403 3.35 -18.96 14.36
CA ASN A 403 4.69 -18.36 14.27
C ASN A 403 4.64 -16.86 13.91
N HIS A 404 3.62 -16.45 13.14
CA HIS A 404 3.42 -15.07 12.72
C HIS A 404 2.53 -14.24 13.66
N PHE A 405 1.83 -14.89 14.59
CA PHE A 405 0.90 -14.22 15.49
C PHE A 405 1.65 -13.21 16.38
N TYR A 406 2.84 -13.57 16.86
CA TYR A 406 3.65 -12.71 17.69
C TYR A 406 4.22 -11.51 16.92
N ASP A 407 4.70 -11.69 15.67
CA ASP A 407 5.07 -10.56 14.80
C ASP A 407 3.92 -9.56 14.70
N LEU A 408 2.69 -10.03 14.49
CA LEU A 408 1.52 -9.15 14.50
C LEU A 408 1.35 -8.39 15.82
N LYS A 409 1.49 -9.04 16.97
CA LYS A 409 1.42 -8.37 18.28
C LYS A 409 2.45 -7.27 18.43
N HIS A 410 3.68 -7.49 17.97
CA HIS A 410 4.74 -6.48 17.99
C HIS A 410 4.38 -5.29 17.11
N GLN A 411 3.91 -5.54 15.88
CA GLN A 411 3.50 -4.49 14.96
C GLN A 411 2.31 -3.68 15.49
N LEU A 412 1.31 -4.32 16.09
CA LEU A 412 0.16 -3.64 16.70
C LEU A 412 0.58 -2.69 17.83
N ARG A 413 1.63 -3.02 18.60
CA ARG A 413 2.21 -2.11 19.60
C ARG A 413 2.97 -0.96 18.96
N LEU A 414 3.80 -1.23 17.94
CA LEU A 414 4.53 -0.19 17.20
C LEU A 414 3.61 0.85 16.56
N HIS A 415 2.40 0.45 16.17
CA HIS A 415 1.39 1.30 15.57
C HIS A 415 0.35 1.84 16.57
N GLY A 416 0.58 1.73 17.88
CA GLY A 416 -0.28 2.32 18.92
C GLY A 416 -1.68 1.70 19.01
N VAL A 417 -1.88 0.51 18.44
CA VAL A 417 -3.13 -0.24 18.59
C VAL A 417 -3.19 -0.86 19.98
N LEU A 418 -2.13 -1.55 20.36
CA LEU A 418 -1.92 -2.14 21.69
C LEU A 418 -1.03 -1.23 22.54
N PRO A 419 -1.23 -1.18 23.87
CA PRO A 419 -0.39 -0.37 24.75
C PRO A 419 1.06 -0.90 24.78
N LEU A 420 2.00 0.04 24.92
CA LEU A 420 3.41 -0.24 25.22
C LEU A 420 3.69 -0.35 26.72
N GLU A 421 2.66 -0.19 27.55
CA GLU A 421 2.78 -0.22 29.01
C GLU A 421 3.21 -1.61 29.51
N GLU A 422 4.04 -1.59 30.54
CA GLU A 422 4.54 -2.79 31.18
C GLU A 422 3.48 -3.39 32.11
N THR A 423 3.24 -4.69 32.01
CA THR A 423 2.48 -5.42 33.02
C THR A 423 3.39 -5.80 34.20
N GLY A 424 2.81 -6.09 35.37
CA GLY A 424 3.59 -6.62 36.51
C GLY A 424 4.37 -7.88 36.13
N GLN A 425 3.75 -8.79 35.39
CA GLN A 425 4.36 -10.02 34.90
C GLN A 425 5.57 -9.77 33.99
N PHE A 426 5.52 -8.74 33.15
CA PHE A 426 6.67 -8.34 32.34
C PHE A 426 7.86 -7.95 33.22
N ARG A 427 7.63 -7.09 34.21
CA ARG A 427 8.68 -6.61 35.12
C ARG A 427 9.34 -7.76 35.87
N ASP A 428 8.56 -8.72 36.36
CA ASP A 428 9.07 -9.85 37.12
C ASP A 428 9.96 -10.75 36.26
N ARG A 429 9.50 -11.09 35.04
CA ARG A 429 10.28 -11.92 34.10
C ARG A 429 11.57 -11.23 33.68
N VAL A 430 11.49 -9.96 33.32
CA VAL A 430 12.63 -9.20 32.77
C VAL A 430 13.68 -8.88 33.84
N ARG A 431 13.27 -8.50 35.06
CA ARG A 431 14.22 -8.19 36.14
C ARG A 431 14.97 -9.42 36.66
N SER A 432 14.41 -10.60 36.47
CA SER A 432 15.06 -11.85 36.89
C SER A 432 16.18 -12.32 35.96
N THR A 433 16.30 -11.75 34.74
CA THR A 433 17.32 -12.18 33.78
C THR A 433 18.61 -11.38 33.87
N ARG A 434 19.75 -12.08 33.73
CA ARG A 434 21.08 -11.45 33.65
C ARG A 434 21.33 -10.76 32.32
N LEU A 435 20.53 -11.05 31.28
CA LEU A 435 20.71 -10.48 29.94
C LEU A 435 20.60 -8.94 29.94
N PHE A 436 19.81 -8.38 30.85
CA PHE A 436 19.54 -6.94 30.94
C PHE A 436 20.02 -6.31 32.24
N SER A 437 20.89 -6.99 33.00
CA SER A 437 21.34 -6.49 34.32
C SER A 437 22.09 -5.17 34.26
N GLU A 438 22.71 -4.86 33.12
CA GLU A 438 23.46 -3.62 32.88
C GLU A 438 22.58 -2.47 32.37
N TRP A 439 21.29 -2.71 32.10
CA TRP A 439 20.42 -1.71 31.48
C TRP A 439 19.71 -0.85 32.53
N PRO A 440 19.91 0.48 32.56
CA PRO A 440 19.19 1.37 33.49
C PRO A 440 17.67 1.33 33.31
N SER A 441 17.20 1.12 32.09
CA SER A 441 15.79 0.91 31.79
C SER A 441 15.64 -0.09 30.65
N ILE A 442 14.63 -0.96 30.77
CA ILE A 442 14.40 -2.05 29.83
C ILE A 442 13.11 -1.74 29.07
N PRO A 443 13.16 -1.47 27.76
CA PRO A 443 11.98 -1.11 27.00
C PRO A 443 11.05 -2.32 26.83
N ARG A 444 9.76 -2.07 26.63
CA ARG A 444 8.78 -3.11 26.28
C ARG A 444 9.13 -3.81 24.96
N LEU A 445 9.56 -3.02 23.97
CA LEU A 445 10.03 -3.50 22.68
C LEU A 445 11.53 -3.24 22.55
N LEU A 446 12.28 -4.26 22.13
CA LEU A 446 13.69 -4.16 21.77
C LEU A 446 13.88 -4.37 20.27
N CYS A 447 14.96 -3.82 19.72
CA CYS A 447 15.39 -4.07 18.36
C CYS A 447 16.47 -5.16 18.38
N ILE A 448 16.21 -6.27 17.70
CA ILE A 448 17.25 -7.25 17.37
C ILE A 448 17.94 -6.76 16.11
N VAL A 449 19.27 -6.72 16.13
CA VAL A 449 20.10 -6.47 14.95
C VAL A 449 20.95 -7.72 14.70
N LEU A 450 20.83 -8.27 13.50
CA LEU A 450 21.58 -9.41 13.02
C LEU A 450 22.58 -8.94 11.96
N ILE A 451 23.87 -9.16 12.20
CA ILE A 451 24.97 -8.84 11.30
C ILE A 451 25.34 -10.12 10.55
N VAL A 452 24.94 -10.17 9.28
CA VAL A 452 25.09 -11.35 8.42
C VAL A 452 26.29 -11.20 7.51
N PRO A 453 27.28 -12.12 7.57
CA PRO A 453 28.45 -12.07 6.71
C PRO A 453 28.08 -12.00 5.22
N SER A 454 28.74 -11.13 4.46
CA SER A 454 28.43 -10.88 3.05
C SER A 454 28.35 -12.16 2.19
N ALA A 455 29.26 -13.11 2.42
CA ALA A 455 29.33 -14.39 1.71
C ALA A 455 28.09 -15.29 1.90
N LYS A 456 27.31 -15.09 2.97
CA LYS A 456 26.06 -15.85 3.18
C LYS A 456 24.96 -15.45 2.19
N MET A 457 25.15 -14.34 1.47
CA MET A 457 24.22 -13.85 0.46
C MET A 457 24.58 -14.32 -0.96
N ASP A 458 25.66 -15.08 -1.14
CA ASP A 458 26.12 -15.60 -2.43
C ASP A 458 25.04 -16.37 -3.21
N PRO A 459 24.21 -17.24 -2.58
CA PRO A 459 23.12 -17.92 -3.28
C PRO A 459 22.13 -16.96 -3.95
N LEU A 460 21.91 -15.79 -3.36
CA LEU A 460 21.06 -14.75 -3.96
C LEU A 460 21.80 -13.97 -5.05
N ARG A 461 23.10 -13.71 -4.88
CA ARG A 461 23.92 -13.03 -5.90
C ARG A 461 24.05 -13.86 -7.18
N GLU A 462 24.22 -15.17 -7.05
CA GLU A 462 24.26 -16.11 -8.19
C GLU A 462 22.94 -16.11 -8.97
N ARG A 463 21.83 -15.83 -8.30
CA ARG A 463 20.47 -15.83 -8.88
C ARG A 463 19.83 -14.44 -8.91
N TRP A 464 20.64 -13.39 -9.02
CA TRP A 464 20.19 -11.99 -8.93
C TRP A 464 19.12 -11.57 -9.96
N SER A 465 19.01 -12.31 -11.07
CA SER A 465 18.05 -12.04 -12.15
C SER A 465 16.72 -12.81 -12.00
N LEU A 466 16.54 -13.53 -10.89
CA LEU A 466 15.33 -14.28 -10.60
C LEU A 466 14.16 -13.33 -10.29
N GLU A 467 13.00 -13.61 -10.89
CA GLU A 467 11.77 -12.84 -10.75
C GLU A 467 10.58 -13.78 -10.45
N PRO A 468 9.80 -13.54 -9.38
CA PRO A 468 9.95 -12.48 -8.39
C PRO A 468 11.17 -12.68 -7.49
N SER A 469 11.81 -11.58 -7.06
CA SER A 469 12.95 -11.66 -6.14
C SER A 469 12.56 -12.31 -4.81
N PRO A 470 13.36 -13.24 -4.26
CA PRO A 470 13.10 -13.84 -2.95
C PRO A 470 13.02 -12.79 -1.85
N ARG A 471 12.13 -13.00 -0.88
CA ARG A 471 11.98 -12.10 0.27
C ARG A 471 12.71 -12.66 1.49
N LEU A 472 13.36 -11.79 2.23
CA LEU A 472 14.00 -12.12 3.49
C LEU A 472 12.99 -12.05 4.63
N VAL A 473 13.10 -12.99 5.57
CA VAL A 473 12.43 -12.96 6.87
C VAL A 473 13.44 -13.31 7.96
N CYS A 474 13.19 -12.79 9.17
CA CYS A 474 13.94 -13.21 10.34
C CYS A 474 13.11 -14.14 11.20
N GLU A 475 13.75 -15.14 11.77
CA GLU A 475 13.14 -16.02 12.78
C GLU A 475 13.98 -15.97 14.05
N TYR A 476 13.36 -16.20 15.20
CA TYR A 476 14.10 -16.50 16.41
C TYR A 476 13.31 -17.48 17.29
N GLY A 477 14.03 -18.28 18.08
CA GLY A 477 13.48 -19.46 18.73
C GLY A 477 14.54 -20.26 19.47
N VAL A 478 14.09 -21.35 20.09
CA VAL A 478 14.90 -22.32 20.84
C VAL A 478 14.55 -23.74 20.39
N ASP A 479 15.53 -24.64 20.40
CA ASP A 479 15.32 -26.00 19.87
C ASP A 479 14.32 -26.86 20.62
N TYR A 480 14.09 -26.54 21.90
CA TYR A 480 13.16 -27.26 22.76
C TYR A 480 11.73 -26.75 22.64
N GLU A 481 11.50 -25.65 21.92
CA GLU A 481 10.17 -25.18 21.56
C GLU A 481 9.84 -25.56 20.12
N VAL A 482 8.57 -25.88 19.88
CA VAL A 482 8.08 -26.27 18.55
C VAL A 482 7.87 -25.05 17.64
N LEU A 483 7.77 -23.86 18.23
CA LEU A 483 7.36 -22.65 17.53
C LEU A 483 8.52 -21.65 17.37
N ASP A 484 9.10 -21.60 16.18
CA ASP A 484 9.98 -20.50 15.77
C ASP A 484 9.13 -19.25 15.47
N LEU A 485 9.57 -18.06 15.91
CA LEU A 485 8.82 -16.81 15.75
C LEU A 485 9.26 -16.03 14.50
N THR A 486 8.41 -15.99 13.47
CA THR A 486 8.74 -15.43 12.16
C THR A 486 8.34 -13.96 12.02
N HIS A 487 9.33 -13.10 11.76
CA HIS A 487 9.21 -11.67 11.56
C HIS A 487 9.38 -11.30 10.09
N SER A 488 8.32 -10.74 9.52
CA SER A 488 8.25 -10.35 8.10
C SER A 488 8.55 -8.86 7.88
N SER A 489 8.39 -8.04 8.92
CA SER A 489 8.66 -6.60 8.89
C SER A 489 10.06 -6.30 9.42
N ILE A 490 11.03 -6.57 8.57
CA ILE A 490 12.45 -6.34 8.81
C ILE A 490 12.94 -5.10 8.02
N HIS A 491 14.00 -4.47 8.50
CA HIS A 491 14.75 -3.47 7.75
C HIS A 491 16.17 -3.98 7.55
N ALA A 492 16.73 -3.84 6.34
CA ALA A 492 18.05 -4.35 6.03
C ALA A 492 18.91 -3.27 5.38
N THR A 493 20.21 -3.29 5.61
CA THR A 493 21.18 -2.39 4.96
C THR A 493 22.54 -3.06 4.89
N TRP A 494 23.25 -2.84 3.79
CA TRP A 494 24.65 -3.25 3.65
C TRP A 494 25.55 -2.22 4.32
N GLY A 495 26.46 -2.66 5.19
CA GLY A 495 27.35 -1.74 5.91
C GLY A 495 27.87 -2.29 7.22
N LYS A 496 28.29 -1.38 8.10
CA LYS A 496 28.87 -1.70 9.41
C LYS A 496 28.07 -1.02 10.53
N CYS A 497 27.75 -1.78 11.58
CA CYS A 497 27.24 -1.21 12.83
C CYS A 497 28.40 -0.66 13.66
N VAL A 498 28.29 0.60 14.07
CA VAL A 498 29.30 1.31 14.85
C VAL A 498 28.68 1.86 16.13
N LEU A 499 29.37 1.69 17.24
CA LEU A 499 28.97 2.23 18.54
C LEU A 499 29.10 3.76 18.51
N VAL A 500 28.11 4.47 19.03
CA VAL A 500 28.16 5.93 19.15
C VAL A 500 28.92 6.29 20.43
N ASP A 501 30.01 7.03 20.29
CA ASP A 501 30.85 7.49 21.39
C ASP A 501 30.02 8.25 22.45
N GLY A 502 30.19 7.86 23.72
CA GLY A 502 29.50 8.48 24.85
C GLY A 502 28.01 8.12 24.98
N SER A 503 27.48 7.22 24.14
CA SER A 503 26.12 6.70 24.27
C SER A 503 26.06 5.45 25.16
N ASP A 504 24.95 5.28 25.89
CA ASP A 504 24.65 4.03 26.60
C ASP A 504 24.14 2.98 25.60
N ASN A 505 25.08 2.28 24.95
CA ASN A 505 24.81 1.19 24.00
C ASN A 505 24.04 1.63 22.74
N GLY A 506 24.27 2.86 22.25
CA GLY A 506 23.71 3.37 21.01
C GLY A 506 24.54 2.97 19.80
N TYR A 507 23.90 2.52 18.72
CA TYR A 507 24.56 2.14 17.47
C TYR A 507 24.00 2.90 16.28
N VAL A 508 24.85 3.11 15.28
CA VAL A 508 24.52 3.69 13.97
C VAL A 508 25.07 2.79 12.86
N ILE A 509 24.58 2.98 11.63
CA ILE A 509 25.03 2.22 10.47
C ILE A 509 25.85 3.12 9.55
N GLU A 510 27.10 2.71 9.31
CA GLU A 510 27.92 3.19 8.20
C GLU A 510 27.56 2.38 6.95
N GLU A 511 26.80 2.98 6.05
CA GLU A 511 26.24 2.31 4.87
C GLU A 511 27.31 2.09 3.78
N ASP A 512 27.35 0.88 3.21
CA ASP A 512 28.18 0.55 2.05
C ASP A 512 27.56 1.16 0.78
N PRO A 513 28.24 2.10 0.09
CA PRO A 513 27.71 2.70 -1.13
C PRO A 513 27.53 1.71 -2.28
N GLU A 514 28.28 0.61 -2.31
CA GLU A 514 28.16 -0.45 -3.31
C GLU A 514 27.01 -1.43 -3.01
N GLY A 515 26.45 -1.36 -1.80
CA GLY A 515 25.24 -2.08 -1.40
C GLY A 515 25.33 -3.59 -1.66
N PHE A 516 24.34 -4.12 -2.38
CA PHE A 516 24.27 -5.54 -2.73
C PHE A 516 25.43 -6.03 -3.61
N GLN A 517 26.21 -5.15 -4.22
CA GLN A 517 27.42 -5.53 -4.98
C GLN A 517 28.70 -5.35 -4.17
N GLY A 518 28.62 -4.67 -3.03
CA GLY A 518 29.74 -4.42 -2.12
C GLY A 518 30.16 -5.66 -1.35
N LYS A 519 31.15 -5.44 -0.47
CA LYS A 519 31.79 -6.48 0.37
C LYS A 519 31.39 -6.41 1.84
N SER A 520 30.69 -5.34 2.25
CA SER A 520 30.26 -5.21 3.63
C SER A 520 29.22 -6.28 3.99
N ASP A 521 29.01 -6.45 5.28
CA ASP A 521 28.00 -7.35 5.81
C ASP A 521 26.59 -6.77 5.66
N LEU A 522 25.60 -7.64 5.73
CA LEU A 522 24.20 -7.24 5.75
C LEU A 522 23.74 -7.08 7.20
N VAL A 523 23.40 -5.86 7.57
CA VAL A 523 22.79 -5.53 8.86
C VAL A 523 21.27 -5.62 8.71
N VAL A 524 20.64 -6.56 9.40
CA VAL A 524 19.18 -6.75 9.41
C VAL A 524 18.64 -6.40 10.78
N SER A 525 17.54 -5.67 10.86
CA SER A 525 16.95 -5.23 12.12
C SER A 525 15.44 -5.40 12.17
N PHE A 526 14.91 -5.81 13.31
CA PHE A 526 13.47 -5.98 13.55
C PHE A 526 13.13 -5.80 15.03
N TRP A 527 11.88 -5.42 15.31
CA TRP A 527 11.41 -5.17 16.67
C TRP A 527 10.75 -6.42 17.26
N THR A 528 10.91 -6.62 18.56
CA THR A 528 10.25 -7.71 19.27
C THR A 528 10.01 -7.39 20.75
N ASP A 529 9.10 -8.12 21.41
CA ASP A 529 8.84 -7.97 22.85
C ASP A 529 10.04 -8.48 23.66
N THR A 530 10.45 -7.69 24.66
CA THR A 530 11.70 -7.96 25.39
C THR A 530 11.69 -9.27 26.16
N GLU A 531 10.53 -9.75 26.61
CA GLU A 531 10.46 -11.05 27.28
C GLU A 531 10.71 -12.24 26.35
N MET A 532 10.56 -12.08 25.03
CA MET A 532 10.64 -13.18 24.08
C MET A 532 12.07 -13.65 23.80
N VAL A 533 13.07 -12.82 24.15
CA VAL A 533 14.50 -13.15 23.97
C VAL A 533 15.16 -13.70 25.24
N ILE A 534 14.41 -13.78 26.34
CA ILE A 534 14.89 -14.27 27.65
C ILE A 534 15.18 -15.78 27.67
N PRO A 535 14.40 -16.65 26.99
CA PRO A 535 14.62 -18.09 27.09
C PRO A 535 16.07 -18.49 26.77
N PRO A 536 16.68 -19.40 27.56
CA PRO A 536 18.06 -19.81 27.35
C PRO A 536 18.20 -20.56 26.02
N GLY A 537 19.32 -20.36 25.34
CA GLY A 537 19.61 -21.00 24.06
C GLY A 537 19.00 -20.32 22.84
N MET A 538 18.44 -19.11 22.99
CA MET A 538 17.84 -18.36 21.91
C MET A 538 18.80 -18.10 20.74
N ARG A 539 18.28 -18.34 19.54
CA ARG A 539 18.97 -18.13 18.26
C ARG A 539 18.15 -17.23 17.37
N VAL A 540 18.84 -16.58 16.44
CA VAL A 540 18.25 -15.72 15.42
C VAL A 540 18.71 -16.21 14.05
N TRP A 541 17.77 -16.34 13.13
CA TRP A 541 18.01 -16.81 11.77
C TRP A 541 17.63 -15.74 10.75
N LEU A 542 18.41 -15.69 9.67
CA LEU A 542 17.99 -15.06 8.42
C LEU A 542 17.69 -16.17 7.41
N ARG A 543 16.51 -16.12 6.79
CA ARG A 543 16.09 -17.10 5.78
C ARG A 543 15.26 -16.45 4.69
N LEU A 544 14.99 -17.22 3.65
CA LEU A 544 14.02 -16.83 2.63
C LEU A 544 12.59 -17.17 3.09
N ARG A 545 11.63 -16.32 2.73
CA ARG A 545 10.21 -16.54 2.96
C ARG A 545 9.74 -17.76 2.17
N ASP A 546 8.93 -18.58 2.80
CA ASP A 546 8.34 -19.75 2.17
C ASP A 546 7.31 -19.33 1.11
N THR A 547 7.71 -19.48 -0.15
CA THR A 547 6.82 -19.34 -1.29
C THR A 547 7.07 -20.50 -2.26
N PRO A 548 6.08 -20.89 -3.09
CA PRO A 548 6.29 -21.93 -4.09
C PRO A 548 7.51 -21.64 -4.99
N HIS A 549 7.68 -20.38 -5.38
CA HIS A 549 8.82 -19.93 -6.19
C HIS A 549 10.14 -20.06 -5.45
N THR A 550 10.24 -19.59 -4.20
CA THR A 550 11.47 -19.69 -3.42
C THR A 550 11.85 -21.13 -3.15
N ILE A 551 10.89 -21.99 -2.79
CA ILE A 551 11.12 -23.41 -2.54
C ILE A 551 11.67 -24.09 -3.80
N ALA A 552 11.05 -23.88 -4.95
CA ALA A 552 11.46 -24.50 -6.22
C ALA A 552 12.89 -24.11 -6.62
N HIS A 553 13.36 -22.92 -6.23
CA HIS A 553 14.67 -22.43 -6.62
C HIS A 553 15.75 -22.67 -5.56
N PHE A 554 15.44 -22.59 -4.27
CA PHE A 554 16.47 -22.53 -3.22
C PHE A 554 16.50 -23.71 -2.28
N LYS A 555 15.48 -24.59 -2.28
CA LYS A 555 15.43 -25.73 -1.35
C LYS A 555 16.64 -26.65 -1.47
N ASP A 556 17.12 -26.91 -2.69
CA ASP A 556 18.26 -27.80 -2.92
C ASP A 556 19.61 -27.17 -2.52
N ILE A 557 19.66 -25.85 -2.34
CA ILE A 557 20.87 -25.10 -1.97
C ILE A 557 20.90 -24.80 -0.47
N LEU A 558 19.78 -24.30 0.06
CA LEU A 558 19.65 -23.81 1.43
C LEU A 558 18.99 -24.81 2.39
N GLY A 559 18.62 -25.98 1.87
CA GLY A 559 17.89 -27.00 2.62
C GLY A 559 16.40 -26.65 2.84
N PRO A 560 15.69 -27.51 3.60
CA PRO A 560 14.24 -27.41 3.77
C PRO A 560 13.76 -26.16 4.52
N LYS A 561 14.61 -25.54 5.34
CA LYS A 561 14.29 -24.29 6.07
C LYS A 561 14.67 -23.01 5.29
N LEU A 562 15.25 -23.14 4.09
CA LEU A 562 15.68 -22.00 3.27
C LEU A 562 16.58 -20.98 4.02
N GLN A 563 17.42 -21.49 4.93
CA GLN A 563 18.20 -20.69 5.87
C GLN A 563 19.48 -20.16 5.20
N LEU A 564 19.73 -18.86 5.36
CA LEU A 564 20.95 -18.19 4.89
C LEU A 564 22.00 -18.09 5.99
N PHE A 565 21.57 -17.73 7.20
CA PHE A 565 22.47 -17.48 8.33
C PHE A 565 21.77 -17.71 9.67
N GLU A 566 22.60 -17.92 10.69
CA GLU A 566 22.20 -18.19 12.06
C GLU A 566 23.24 -17.69 13.04
N ALA A 567 22.79 -17.11 14.14
CA ALA A 567 23.63 -16.74 15.28
C ALA A 567 22.87 -16.91 16.60
N ARG A 568 23.61 -17.02 17.70
CA ARG A 568 23.05 -17.10 19.05
C ARG A 568 22.95 -15.70 19.65
N ILE A 569 21.96 -15.43 20.50
CA ILE A 569 21.83 -14.11 21.14
C ILE A 569 23.09 -13.64 21.90
N PRO A 570 23.86 -14.50 22.59
CA PRO A 570 25.09 -14.07 23.26
C PRO A 570 26.24 -13.70 22.32
N ASP A 571 26.15 -14.03 21.03
CA ASP A 571 27.17 -13.74 20.02
C ASP A 571 27.10 -12.26 19.63
N ARG A 572 27.87 -11.41 20.32
CA ARG A 572 27.86 -9.95 20.11
C ARG A 572 28.48 -9.52 18.78
N ASP A 573 29.20 -10.41 18.10
CA ASP A 573 29.76 -10.11 16.78
C ASP A 573 28.68 -10.17 15.69
N HIS A 574 27.63 -10.97 15.92
CA HIS A 574 26.56 -11.20 14.97
C HIS A 574 25.17 -10.74 15.45
N VAL A 575 24.93 -10.60 16.75
CA VAL A 575 23.63 -10.22 17.31
C VAL A 575 23.79 -9.10 18.32
N LEU A 576 23.09 -7.98 18.08
CA LEU A 576 22.98 -6.87 19.02
C LEU A 576 21.53 -6.72 19.48
N LEU A 577 21.34 -6.56 20.78
CA LEU A 577 20.07 -6.19 21.37
C LEU A 577 20.10 -4.70 21.71
N LEU A 578 19.24 -3.92 21.07
CA LEU A 578 19.27 -2.46 21.15
C LEU A 578 17.93 -1.88 21.58
N ARG A 579 17.96 -0.74 22.29
CA ARG A 579 16.74 0.00 22.68
C ARG A 579 16.18 0.82 21.52
N GLU A 580 17.05 1.24 20.62
CA GLU A 580 16.71 2.01 19.43
C GLU A 580 17.29 1.31 18.21
N ARG A 581 16.53 1.31 17.12
CA ARG A 581 16.99 0.72 15.86
C ARG A 581 18.06 1.64 15.25
N PRO A 582 19.23 1.12 14.86
CA PRO A 582 20.29 1.93 14.31
C PRO A 582 19.91 2.44 12.91
N MET A 583 20.29 3.68 12.60
CA MET A 583 20.15 4.29 11.28
C MET A 583 21.48 4.92 10.84
N GLY A 584 21.52 5.44 9.62
CA GLY A 584 22.63 6.25 9.13
C GLY A 584 22.58 7.69 9.63
N LEU A 585 23.59 8.48 9.27
CA LEU A 585 23.68 9.93 9.58
C LEU A 585 23.59 10.23 11.09
N SER A 586 24.18 9.37 11.92
CA SER A 586 24.18 9.49 13.38
C SER A 586 22.79 9.57 14.03
N GLN A 587 21.79 8.95 13.41
CA GLN A 587 20.41 8.89 13.88
C GLN A 587 20.02 7.46 14.30
N THR A 588 18.97 7.39 15.10
CA THR A 588 18.37 6.14 15.59
C THR A 588 16.85 6.25 15.52
N GLN A 589 16.17 5.11 15.40
CA GLN A 589 14.71 5.03 15.38
C GLN A 589 14.19 4.42 16.70
N LYS A 590 13.35 5.18 17.40
CA LYS A 590 12.63 4.72 18.59
C LYS A 590 11.40 3.89 18.21
N ALA A 591 11.06 2.90 19.03
CA ALA A 591 9.83 2.12 18.87
C ALA A 591 8.56 2.97 19.03
N ASN A 592 8.53 3.88 20.03
CA ASN A 592 7.39 4.74 20.30
C ASN A 592 7.35 5.99 19.41
N ARG A 593 7.11 5.78 18.11
CA ARG A 593 7.02 6.87 17.11
C ARG A 593 5.58 7.16 16.66
N TYR A 594 4.65 6.27 16.96
CA TYR A 594 3.26 6.43 16.54
C TYR A 594 2.55 7.45 17.42
N THR A 595 2.17 8.58 16.84
CA THR A 595 1.34 9.57 17.53
C THR A 595 -0.09 9.07 17.61
N ILE A 596 -0.56 8.83 18.84
CA ILE A 596 -1.97 8.52 19.11
C ILE A 596 -2.80 9.71 18.62
N SER A 597 -3.70 9.45 17.68
CA SER A 597 -4.62 10.48 17.21
C SER A 597 -5.46 11.00 18.38
N PRO A 598 -5.68 12.31 18.53
CA PRO A 598 -6.55 12.83 19.56
C PRO A 598 -7.95 12.21 19.43
N PRO A 599 -8.67 11.99 20.54
CA PRO A 599 -10.00 11.45 20.49
C PRO A 599 -10.90 12.35 19.62
N ILE A 600 -11.55 11.74 18.61
CA ILE A 600 -12.56 12.41 17.79
C ILE A 600 -13.59 13.08 18.71
N SER A 601 -13.83 14.38 18.52
CA SER A 601 -14.86 15.12 19.23
C SER A 601 -16.23 14.47 19.02
N LEU A 602 -16.94 14.14 20.10
CA LEU A 602 -18.31 13.56 20.07
C LEU A 602 -19.40 14.58 19.69
N LEU A 603 -19.02 15.72 19.11
CA LEU A 603 -19.96 16.76 18.71
C LEU A 603 -20.56 16.39 17.35
N GLY A 604 -21.74 15.77 17.35
CA GLY A 604 -22.46 15.44 16.13
C GLY A 604 -23.46 14.29 16.28
N ASP A 605 -24.06 13.89 15.15
CA ASP A 605 -24.87 12.68 15.05
C ASP A 605 -23.95 11.44 15.03
N GLU A 606 -24.39 10.36 15.67
CA GLU A 606 -23.64 9.10 15.74
C GLU A 606 -24.13 8.14 14.65
N TYR A 607 -23.22 7.57 13.86
CA TYR A 607 -23.58 6.64 12.78
C TYR A 607 -23.15 5.22 13.15
N GLN A 608 -24.09 4.40 13.62
CA GLN A 608 -23.86 2.98 13.88
C GLN A 608 -23.96 2.19 12.58
N VAL A 609 -22.90 1.47 12.25
CA VAL A 609 -22.88 0.51 11.16
C VAL A 609 -23.34 -0.85 11.69
N LYS A 610 -24.17 -1.54 10.90
CA LYS A 610 -24.59 -2.91 11.18
C LYS A 610 -24.09 -3.85 10.10
N GLY A 611 -23.27 -4.81 10.52
CA GLY A 611 -22.87 -5.91 9.65
C GLY A 611 -23.99 -6.93 9.48
N GLU A 612 -23.94 -7.65 8.37
CA GLU A 612 -24.67 -8.89 8.15
C GLU A 612 -23.64 -9.99 7.92
N PHE A 613 -23.53 -10.87 8.91
CA PHE A 613 -22.53 -11.92 8.94
C PHE A 613 -23.17 -13.21 8.42
N LYS A 614 -23.08 -13.42 7.11
CA LYS A 614 -23.55 -14.63 6.41
C LYS A 614 -22.37 -15.25 5.70
N ASP A 615 -22.08 -16.51 6.04
CA ASP A 615 -21.13 -17.35 5.29
C ASP A 615 -21.55 -17.39 3.80
N PRO A 616 -20.69 -17.03 2.83
CA PRO A 616 -19.22 -16.94 2.93
C PRO A 616 -18.60 -15.55 3.04
N LYS A 617 -19.38 -14.46 3.09
CA LYS A 617 -18.81 -13.10 3.18
C LYS A 617 -19.65 -12.17 4.04
N ASP A 618 -19.02 -11.73 5.11
CA ASP A 618 -19.54 -10.69 5.99
C ASP A 618 -19.63 -9.38 5.20
N THR A 619 -20.80 -8.73 5.28
CA THR A 619 -21.09 -7.51 4.53
C THR A 619 -21.66 -6.45 5.45
N ILE A 620 -21.73 -5.21 4.98
CA ILE A 620 -22.43 -4.15 5.70
C ILE A 620 -23.77 -3.96 5.04
N HIS A 621 -24.83 -4.20 5.79
CA HIS A 621 -26.20 -4.09 5.29
C HIS A 621 -26.72 -2.66 5.45
N SER A 622 -26.58 -2.08 6.63
CA SER A 622 -27.26 -0.82 6.95
C SER A 622 -26.47 0.06 7.91
N ILE A 623 -26.81 1.34 7.88
CA ILE A 623 -26.27 2.36 8.77
C ILE A 623 -27.45 3.00 9.51
N ILE A 624 -27.32 3.12 10.82
CA ILE A 624 -28.28 3.79 11.70
C ILE A 624 -27.68 5.12 12.13
N ALA A 625 -28.31 6.22 11.73
CA ALA A 625 -28.03 7.54 12.28
C ALA A 625 -28.81 7.71 13.59
N HIS A 626 -28.08 7.94 14.68
CA HIS A 626 -28.63 8.23 16.00
C HIS A 626 -28.59 9.73 16.25
N VAL A 627 -29.76 10.34 16.12
CA VAL A 627 -29.93 11.79 16.22
C VAL A 627 -30.33 12.13 17.64
N LYS A 628 -29.40 12.65 18.43
CA LYS A 628 -29.65 13.15 19.78
C LYS A 628 -30.26 14.55 19.71
N ILE A 629 -31.38 14.75 20.39
CA ILE A 629 -32.08 16.04 20.44
C ILE A 629 -31.72 16.75 21.73
N ASN A 630 -30.87 17.78 21.62
CA ASN A 630 -30.33 18.49 22.78
C ASN A 630 -31.11 19.78 23.10
N SER A 631 -31.61 20.50 22.09
CA SER A 631 -32.35 21.75 22.28
C SER A 631 -33.68 21.50 22.98
N GLN A 632 -33.97 22.32 24.00
CA GLN A 632 -35.22 22.21 24.75
C GLN A 632 -36.46 22.41 23.85
N SER A 633 -36.38 23.35 22.91
CA SER A 633 -37.45 23.59 21.93
C SER A 633 -37.67 22.37 21.02
N GLU A 634 -36.60 21.73 20.54
CA GLU A 634 -36.73 20.51 19.73
C GLU A 634 -37.22 19.31 20.53
N LYS A 635 -36.88 19.21 21.82
CA LYS A 635 -37.39 18.17 22.73
C LYS A 635 -38.90 18.29 22.92
N GLU A 636 -39.42 19.50 23.08
CA GLU A 636 -40.85 19.77 23.16
C GLU A 636 -41.55 19.38 21.85
N GLN A 637 -41.00 19.79 20.70
CA GLN A 637 -41.53 19.40 19.40
C GLN A 637 -41.54 17.88 19.21
N LEU A 638 -40.47 17.19 19.59
CA LEU A 638 -40.36 15.73 19.50
C LEU A 638 -41.43 15.02 20.34
N SER A 639 -41.75 15.57 21.52
CA SER A 639 -42.77 15.00 22.40
C SER A 639 -44.16 15.01 21.75
N GLN A 640 -44.47 16.07 20.99
CA GLN A 640 -45.77 16.28 20.33
C GLN A 640 -45.85 15.68 18.93
N VAL A 641 -44.72 15.45 18.26
CA VAL A 641 -44.66 14.89 16.90
C VAL A 641 -45.31 13.50 16.86
N LYS A 642 -46.25 13.31 15.92
CA LYS A 642 -46.85 11.99 15.61
C LYS A 642 -45.93 11.14 14.74
N LYS A 643 -45.23 11.76 13.78
CA LYS A 643 -44.33 11.09 12.83
C LYS A 643 -43.20 12.02 12.40
N ALA A 644 -41.98 11.49 12.33
CA ALA A 644 -40.86 12.14 11.66
C ALA A 644 -40.76 11.63 10.22
N VAL A 645 -40.41 12.51 9.30
CA VAL A 645 -40.31 12.21 7.85
C VAL A 645 -38.87 12.41 7.41
N VAL A 646 -38.41 11.56 6.51
CA VAL A 646 -37.08 11.64 5.90
C VAL A 646 -37.22 11.67 4.38
N SER A 647 -36.42 12.51 3.73
CA SER A 647 -36.29 12.54 2.28
C SER A 647 -34.81 12.51 1.89
N GLN A 648 -34.46 11.76 0.86
CA GLN A 648 -33.09 11.73 0.37
C GLN A 648 -32.82 12.94 -0.50
N ILE A 649 -31.79 13.70 -0.13
CA ILE A 649 -31.39 14.94 -0.82
C ILE A 649 -30.06 14.80 -1.57
N GLY A 650 -29.31 13.74 -1.29
CA GLY A 650 -28.07 13.38 -1.97
C GLY A 650 -27.73 11.90 -1.78
N PRO A 651 -26.70 11.37 -2.48
CA PRO A 651 -26.32 9.96 -2.39
C PRO A 651 -25.98 9.48 -0.97
N CYS A 652 -25.46 10.39 -0.14
CA CYS A 652 -25.04 10.12 1.24
C CYS A 652 -25.84 10.95 2.27
N SER A 653 -26.92 11.64 1.87
CA SER A 653 -27.58 12.64 2.72
C SER A 653 -29.10 12.53 2.76
N LEU A 654 -29.67 12.55 3.97
CA LEU A 654 -31.12 12.61 4.22
C LEU A 654 -31.49 13.92 4.92
N GLU A 655 -32.59 14.55 4.53
CA GLU A 655 -33.25 15.60 5.32
C GLU A 655 -34.28 14.95 6.25
N LEU A 656 -34.03 15.03 7.56
CA LEU A 656 -34.95 14.65 8.62
C LEU A 656 -35.81 15.85 9.03
N THR A 657 -37.12 15.70 8.94
CA THR A 657 -38.10 16.70 9.37
C THR A 657 -38.97 16.16 10.51
N PHE A 658 -39.04 16.90 11.62
CA PHE A 658 -39.93 16.62 12.74
C PHE A 658 -40.44 17.94 13.34
N GLY A 659 -41.76 18.13 13.39
CA GLY A 659 -42.34 19.41 13.80
C GLY A 659 -41.98 20.50 12.79
N THR A 660 -41.39 21.60 13.27
CA THR A 660 -40.85 22.67 12.41
C THR A 660 -39.34 22.53 12.18
N SER A 661 -38.70 21.58 12.84
CA SER A 661 -37.26 21.37 12.76
C SER A 661 -36.87 20.51 11.56
N LYS A 662 -35.78 20.94 10.91
CA LYS A 662 -35.14 20.23 9.80
C LYS A 662 -33.67 19.99 10.14
N ARG A 663 -33.19 18.78 9.90
CA ARG A 663 -31.80 18.40 10.09
C ARG A 663 -31.30 17.58 8.91
N VAL A 664 -30.07 17.84 8.48
CA VAL A 664 -29.42 17.05 7.40
C VAL A 664 -28.53 15.99 8.03
N LEU A 665 -28.88 14.73 7.83
CA LEU A 665 -28.10 13.55 8.21
C LEU A 665 -27.12 13.23 7.08
N ARG A 666 -25.85 12.98 7.42
CA ARG A 666 -24.73 12.80 6.50
C ARG A 666 -24.09 11.44 6.74
N PHE A 667 -24.55 10.45 5.99
CA PHE A 667 -24.07 9.09 6.09
C PHE A 667 -22.62 8.99 5.56
N PRO A 668 -21.77 8.15 6.18
CA PRO A 668 -20.37 7.99 5.79
C PRO A 668 -20.17 7.15 4.51
N TYR A 669 -21.27 6.72 3.88
CA TYR A 669 -21.29 5.92 2.67
C TYR A 669 -22.63 6.11 1.94
N PRO A 670 -22.69 5.91 0.61
CA PRO A 670 -23.95 5.98 -0.14
C PRO A 670 -25.05 5.06 0.39
N ILE A 671 -26.27 5.57 0.45
CA ILE A 671 -27.45 4.88 0.98
C ILE A 671 -28.51 4.69 -0.11
N SER A 672 -29.25 3.59 0.00
CA SER A 672 -30.39 3.28 -0.87
C SER A 672 -31.59 4.15 -0.48
N GLN A 673 -32.37 4.59 -1.47
CA GLN A 673 -33.66 5.26 -1.23
C GLN A 673 -34.72 4.29 -0.70
N THR A 674 -34.50 2.99 -0.86
CA THR A 674 -35.43 1.95 -0.46
C THR A 674 -35.24 1.57 1.01
N ASN A 675 -36.34 1.18 1.68
CA ASN A 675 -36.31 0.62 3.03
C ASN A 675 -35.77 1.55 4.16
N ILE A 676 -35.86 2.87 4.01
CA ILE A 676 -35.51 3.80 5.09
C ILE A 676 -36.53 3.67 6.23
N ARG A 677 -36.05 3.36 7.44
CA ARG A 677 -36.88 3.21 8.65
C ARG A 677 -36.57 4.31 9.65
N VAL A 678 -37.60 4.97 10.16
CA VAL A 678 -37.49 6.03 11.17
C VAL A 678 -38.16 5.56 12.46
N ASN A 679 -37.41 5.53 13.55
CA ASN A 679 -37.91 5.18 14.88
C ASN A 679 -37.73 6.36 15.84
N VAL A 680 -38.85 6.85 16.39
CA VAL A 680 -38.87 8.02 17.29
C VAL A 680 -38.93 7.54 18.74
N ARG A 681 -37.84 7.75 19.48
CA ARG A 681 -37.74 7.41 20.91
C ARG A 681 -37.97 8.64 21.78
N LYS A 682 -39.23 9.02 21.97
CA LYS A 682 -39.63 10.24 22.71
C LYS A 682 -39.03 10.34 24.11
N ARG A 683 -39.06 9.24 24.88
CA ARG A 683 -38.53 9.20 26.27
C ARG A 683 -37.02 9.41 26.35
N ALA A 684 -36.29 9.04 25.30
CA ALA A 684 -34.85 9.18 25.21
C ALA A 684 -34.41 10.42 24.43
N TYR A 685 -35.37 11.27 24.02
CA TYR A 685 -35.14 12.43 23.15
C TYR A 685 -34.24 12.13 21.94
N ARG A 686 -34.52 11.01 21.26
CA ARG A 686 -33.69 10.46 20.18
C ARG A 686 -34.53 10.02 19.00
N ILE A 687 -34.01 10.21 17.79
CA ILE A 687 -34.56 9.63 16.56
C ILE A 687 -33.48 8.71 15.96
N ASP A 688 -33.85 7.47 15.68
CA ASP A 688 -33.01 6.52 14.97
C ASP A 688 -33.48 6.42 13.51
N VAL A 689 -32.60 6.73 12.55
CA VAL A 689 -32.88 6.60 11.12
C VAL A 689 -31.99 5.51 10.55
N THR A 690 -32.60 4.38 10.17
CA THR A 690 -31.89 3.25 9.53
C THR A 690 -32.02 3.36 8.02
N ALA A 691 -30.90 3.36 7.32
CA ALA A 691 -30.82 3.33 5.87
C ALA A 691 -29.93 2.17 5.42
N SER A 692 -30.34 1.46 4.37
CA SER A 692 -29.51 0.42 3.75
C SER A 692 -28.38 1.06 2.95
N ILE A 693 -27.23 0.38 2.89
CA ILE A 693 -26.16 0.77 1.96
C ILE A 693 -26.67 0.64 0.53
N SER A 694 -26.33 1.59 -0.33
CA SER A 694 -26.64 1.51 -1.76
C SER A 694 -25.78 0.43 -2.41
N ASN A 695 -26.43 -0.51 -3.09
CA ASN A 695 -25.74 -1.31 -4.08
C ASN A 695 -25.54 -0.49 -5.36
N PRO A 696 -24.49 -0.75 -6.16
CA PRO A 696 -24.23 0.01 -7.38
C PRO A 696 -25.40 0.04 -8.37
N ILE A 697 -26.22 -1.01 -8.39
CA ILE A 697 -27.32 -1.21 -9.36
C ILE A 697 -28.65 -0.63 -8.84
N GLU A 698 -28.68 -0.10 -7.61
CA GLU A 698 -29.91 0.38 -6.97
C GLU A 698 -30.11 1.89 -7.10
N THR A 699 -31.38 2.31 -7.14
CA THR A 699 -31.76 3.72 -7.11
C THR A 699 -31.48 4.34 -5.74
N GLY A 700 -30.83 5.51 -5.74
CA GLY A 700 -30.53 6.28 -4.52
C GLY A 700 -29.05 6.53 -4.27
N GLY A 701 -28.17 5.70 -4.82
CA GLY A 701 -26.72 5.91 -4.77
C GLY A 701 -26.23 7.05 -5.67
N TYR A 702 -24.96 6.99 -6.07
CA TYR A 702 -24.47 7.85 -7.15
C TYR A 702 -25.12 7.43 -8.47
N PRO A 703 -25.58 8.38 -9.30
CA PRO A 703 -26.23 8.09 -10.59
C PRO A 703 -25.28 7.49 -11.62
#